data_AF-A0AAR2ILG1-F1
#
_entry.id   AF-A0AAR2ILG1-F1
#
_cell.length_a   1.000
_cell.length_b   1.000
_cell.length_c   1.000
_cell.angle_alpha   90.00
_cell.angle_beta   90.00
_cell.angle_gamma   90.00
#
_symmetry.space_group_name_H-M   'P 1'
#
loop_
_entity.id
_entity.type
_entity.pdbx_description
1 polymer ?
#
loop_
_entity_poly.entity_id
_entity_poly.type
_entity_poly.pdbx_seq_one_letter_code
_entity_poly.pdbx_strand_id
1 'polypeptide(L)'
;GREEGPRGGADDERRHGGPIRRRSSEEGRAARHQSPAHSHPSDSTPSATAHRPRLPHRCHDPTQVLRGGDGRGFGIGVLVWGKLRGFSWWPGRIVSWWITGRSRAAEGTRWVMWFGDGKFSVVCVEKLLPLSSFSTAFHQLTYTKQPMYRKAIYEVLQTASMRAGKLFPVCVSTDDSDSAKNVELQTRQMIEWASAGFLPTGAKGLEPPPGYTSNTLTLEELLLLLEEYFTLGVSTLTQVRGLCSSSTTPHVVSLPPNCLCLYRERLSKALYCVQNCFLECAYQYDDDGYQSYCTICCGGREVLMCGNNNCCRCFCVECVDLLVGTGSAQAAIREDPWNCYMCVSRNVFGLLRRRDDWTSRLQLFFANNHDQEFEPPKLYTPVAAEKRQPIRVLSLFDGIATGLLVLKDLGIQVERYVASEVCEDSITVGMVRHHGRIMYVGDVRNITHKHIQEWGPFDLVIGGSPCNDLSIVNPARKGLFEGTGRLFFEFYRLLHEARPKEGEDRPFFWLFENVVAMGVSDKRDISRFLECNPVMIDAKEVSAAHRARYFWGNLPGMNRPLTAMANDRLDLQDCLEHGRTAKFDKLRTITTRSNSIKQGKDQHFPVYMNNKEDILWCTEMERVFGFPVHYTDVSNMSRLARQRLLGRSWSVPVIRHLFAPLKEYFACL
;
A
#
# COMPACT_ATOMS: atom_id res chain seq x y z
N GLY A 1 70.93 2.05 41.52
CA GLY A 1 70.90 3.02 42.62
C GLY A 1 69.47 3.17 43.08
N ARG A 2 69.25 3.00 44.40
CA ARG A 2 68.03 3.20 45.20
C ARG A 2 66.74 2.51 44.69
N GLU A 3 66.28 1.41 45.29
CA GLU A 3 65.68 1.27 46.64
C GLU A 3 64.29 1.97 46.71
N GLU A 4 63.23 1.43 47.33
CA GLU A 4 62.95 0.13 47.97
C GLU A 4 61.42 0.00 48.16
N GLY A 5 60.90 -1.18 48.49
CA GLY A 5 59.63 -1.35 49.22
C GLY A 5 59.91 -2.13 50.52
N PRO A 6 58.94 -2.77 51.21
CA PRO A 6 57.47 -2.67 51.16
C PRO A 6 56.88 -2.62 52.62
N ARG A 7 55.75 -3.32 52.87
CA ARG A 7 55.02 -3.55 54.17
C ARG A 7 54.05 -2.42 54.56
N GLY A 8 52.91 -2.66 55.23
CA GLY A 8 52.28 -3.91 55.69
C GLY A 8 51.42 -3.65 56.95
N GLY A 9 50.35 -4.42 57.20
CA GLY A 9 49.57 -4.34 58.46
C GLY A 9 48.09 -4.68 58.30
N ALA A 10 47.62 -5.68 59.03
CA ALA A 10 46.21 -6.00 59.27
C ALA A 10 45.79 -5.46 60.64
N ASP A 11 44.48 -5.34 60.92
CA ASP A 11 43.82 -6.26 61.87
C ASP A 11 42.30 -6.00 62.06
N ASP A 12 41.63 -7.00 62.64
CA ASP A 12 40.18 -7.15 62.90
C ASP A 12 39.83 -6.75 64.35
N GLU A 13 38.74 -6.01 64.58
CA GLU A 13 38.07 -6.07 65.90
C GLU A 13 36.56 -5.74 65.94
N ARG A 14 35.76 -6.79 65.78
CA ARG A 14 34.61 -7.23 66.62
C ARG A 14 33.79 -6.25 67.51
N ARG A 15 32.48 -6.26 67.19
CA ARG A 15 31.30 -6.60 68.06
C ARG A 15 30.73 -5.62 69.12
N HIS A 16 29.42 -5.86 69.32
CA HIS A 16 28.50 -5.40 70.40
C HIS A 16 28.05 -3.92 70.34
N GLY A 17 26.80 -3.56 70.63
CA GLY A 17 25.60 -4.40 70.85
C GLY A 17 24.58 -3.76 71.80
N GLY A 18 23.30 -3.78 71.44
CA GLY A 18 22.19 -3.56 72.38
C GLY A 18 21.45 -2.21 72.32
N PRO A 19 20.26 -2.12 72.94
CA PRO A 19 19.16 -1.25 72.44
C PRO A 19 18.63 -0.28 73.51
N ILE A 20 17.54 0.50 73.20
CA ILE A 20 16.30 0.60 74.04
C ILE A 20 15.26 1.65 73.54
N ARG A 21 13.98 1.20 73.48
CA ARG A 21 12.66 1.90 73.61
C ARG A 21 12.34 3.12 72.71
N ARG A 22 11.30 3.03 71.86
CA ARG A 22 9.83 3.03 72.10
C ARG A 22 9.24 4.40 72.53
N ARG A 23 8.35 4.93 71.68
CA ARG A 23 6.98 5.30 72.09
C ARG A 23 5.98 4.88 71.02
N SER A 24 4.77 4.60 71.47
CA SER A 24 3.67 3.96 70.74
C SER A 24 2.39 4.78 70.93
N SER A 25 1.49 4.71 69.96
CA SER A 25 0.06 4.91 70.17
C SER A 25 -0.71 4.11 69.12
N GLU A 26 -1.19 2.93 69.52
CA GLU A 26 -2.23 2.18 68.83
C GLU A 26 -3.61 2.73 69.26
N GLU A 27 -4.61 2.61 68.39
CA GLU A 27 -6.02 2.26 68.65
C GLU A 27 -6.78 2.37 67.30
N GLY A 28 -7.75 1.54 66.91
CA GLY A 28 -8.36 0.35 67.52
C GLY A 28 -9.12 -0.45 66.44
N ARG A 29 -9.64 -1.65 66.76
CA ARG A 29 -10.11 -2.67 65.79
C ARG A 29 -11.64 -2.78 65.63
N ALA A 30 -12.03 -3.43 64.52
CA ALA A 30 -13.27 -4.22 64.31
C ALA A 30 -14.60 -3.44 64.16
N ALA A 31 -15.69 -4.00 63.60
CA ALA A 31 -16.01 -5.40 63.30
C ALA A 31 -16.90 -5.61 62.05
N ARG A 32 -17.18 -6.88 61.70
CA ARG A 32 -18.15 -7.33 60.67
C ARG A 32 -19.61 -7.14 61.17
N HIS A 33 -20.58 -6.88 60.28
CA HIS A 33 -21.56 -7.88 59.81
C HIS A 33 -22.75 -7.33 58.98
N GLN A 34 -23.32 -8.23 58.16
CA GLN A 34 -24.73 -8.39 57.77
C GLN A 34 -25.41 -7.40 56.80
N SER A 35 -25.92 -7.98 55.71
CA SER A 35 -27.03 -7.49 54.89
C SER A 35 -28.38 -7.68 55.60
N PRO A 36 -29.45 -7.01 55.13
CA PRO A 36 -30.69 -7.73 54.83
C PRO A 36 -31.26 -7.41 53.44
N ALA A 37 -32.31 -8.12 53.04
CA ALA A 37 -32.87 -8.14 51.70
C ALA A 37 -34.36 -7.72 51.63
N HIS A 38 -34.87 -7.66 50.40
CA HIS A 38 -36.28 -7.66 49.96
C HIS A 38 -37.12 -6.38 50.04
N SER A 39 -37.55 -5.92 48.85
CA SER A 39 -38.98 -5.90 48.47
C SER A 39 -39.17 -5.76 46.94
N HIS A 40 -39.84 -6.72 46.30
CA HIS A 40 -40.46 -6.55 44.96
C HIS A 40 -41.88 -5.96 45.13
N PRO A 41 -42.49 -5.41 44.06
CA PRO A 41 -43.43 -6.23 43.28
C PRO A 41 -43.20 -6.20 41.75
N SER A 42 -43.93 -7.08 41.06
CA SER A 42 -44.09 -7.22 39.60
C SER A 42 -45.08 -6.15 39.05
N ASP A 43 -45.32 -5.88 37.76
CA ASP A 43 -44.98 -6.46 36.42
C ASP A 43 -44.61 -5.28 35.45
N SER A 44 -44.41 -5.35 34.11
CA SER A 44 -44.60 -6.40 33.08
C SER A 44 -43.65 -6.24 31.87
N THR A 45 -43.70 -7.19 30.93
CA THR A 45 -43.17 -7.11 29.54
C THR A 45 -43.98 -6.14 28.64
N PRO A 46 -43.45 -5.62 27.48
CA PRO A 46 -42.65 -6.36 26.50
C PRO A 46 -41.35 -5.72 25.95
N SER A 47 -40.57 -6.59 25.30
CA SER A 47 -39.33 -6.31 24.57
C SER A 47 -39.47 -5.21 23.50
N ALA A 48 -38.65 -4.17 23.59
CA ALA A 48 -38.44 -3.19 22.52
C ALA A 48 -37.02 -3.34 21.92
N THR A 49 -36.97 -3.72 20.64
CA THR A 49 -35.74 -3.77 19.84
C THR A 49 -35.07 -2.39 19.73
N ALA A 50 -33.80 -2.29 20.14
CA ALA A 50 -33.05 -1.03 20.04
C ALA A 50 -32.72 -0.68 18.57
N HIS A 51 -33.32 0.39 18.06
CA HIS A 51 -32.99 0.93 16.75
C HIS A 51 -31.60 1.59 16.75
N ARG A 52 -30.74 1.21 15.79
CA ARG A 52 -29.58 2.02 15.39
C ARG A 52 -30.04 3.38 14.83
N PRO A 53 -29.33 4.49 15.08
CA PRO A 53 -29.65 5.78 14.49
C PRO A 53 -29.48 5.75 12.97
N ARG A 54 -30.49 6.23 12.24
CA ARG A 54 -30.43 6.38 10.78
C ARG A 54 -29.68 7.66 10.40
N LEU A 55 -28.64 7.53 9.58
CA LEU A 55 -28.09 8.66 8.82
C LEU A 55 -29.12 9.14 7.78
N PRO A 56 -29.18 10.45 7.46
CA PRO A 56 -30.21 11.00 6.58
C PRO A 56 -29.94 10.68 5.10
N HIS A 57 -30.42 9.53 4.64
CA HIS A 57 -30.51 9.23 3.21
C HIS A 57 -31.61 10.05 2.53
N ARG A 58 -31.23 11.15 1.86
CA ARG A 58 -32.00 11.69 0.73
C ARG A 58 -31.58 10.96 -0.54
N CYS A 59 -32.18 9.79 -0.79
CA CYS A 59 -32.10 9.14 -2.09
C CYS A 59 -32.93 9.96 -3.09
N HIS A 60 -32.25 10.70 -3.97
CA HIS A 60 -32.88 11.18 -5.20
C HIS A 60 -32.91 10.06 -6.23
N ASP A 61 -33.99 10.03 -7.02
CA ASP A 61 -34.23 9.04 -8.08
C ASP A 61 -33.09 9.03 -9.13
N PRO A 62 -32.42 7.89 -9.38
CA PRO A 62 -31.33 7.81 -10.36
C PRO A 62 -31.74 8.13 -11.80
N THR A 63 -33.03 8.01 -12.14
CA THR A 63 -33.51 8.17 -13.53
C THR A 63 -33.42 9.60 -14.08
N GLN A 64 -33.18 10.60 -13.21
CA GLN A 64 -33.01 12.00 -13.63
C GLN A 64 -31.56 12.37 -14.04
N VAL A 65 -30.55 11.56 -13.76
CA VAL A 65 -29.13 11.92 -14.00
C VAL A 65 -28.64 11.58 -15.41
N LEU A 66 -29.37 10.72 -16.14
CA LEU A 66 -28.98 10.19 -17.46
C LEU A 66 -29.70 10.85 -18.65
N ARG A 67 -30.36 12.01 -18.46
CA ARG A 67 -31.06 12.73 -19.54
C ARG A 67 -30.45 14.11 -19.80
N GLY A 68 -29.64 14.19 -20.85
CA GLY A 68 -29.04 15.44 -21.32
C GLY A 68 -27.73 15.80 -20.63
N GLY A 69 -26.86 16.55 -21.32
CA GLY A 69 -25.58 17.00 -20.77
C GLY A 69 -25.77 17.86 -19.52
N ASP A 70 -24.90 17.70 -18.53
CA ASP A 70 -24.98 18.29 -17.18
C ASP A 70 -24.86 19.83 -17.10
N GLY A 71 -25.03 20.55 -18.22
CA GLY A 71 -24.95 22.01 -18.32
C GLY A 71 -23.55 22.62 -18.13
N ARG A 72 -22.53 21.82 -17.76
CA ARG A 72 -21.25 22.34 -17.25
C ARG A 72 -20.11 22.42 -18.29
N GLY A 73 -20.42 22.28 -19.58
CA GLY A 73 -19.46 22.36 -20.70
C GLY A 73 -18.49 21.16 -20.80
N PHE A 74 -18.06 20.78 -22.01
CA PHE A 74 -17.20 19.59 -22.29
C PHE A 74 -17.64 18.27 -21.62
N GLY A 75 -18.27 17.37 -22.39
CA GLY A 75 -18.70 16.05 -21.91
C GLY A 75 -17.55 15.10 -21.56
N ILE A 76 -17.87 14.03 -20.83
CA ILE A 76 -16.92 12.96 -20.48
C ILE A 76 -16.38 12.31 -21.77
N GLY A 77 -15.09 12.00 -21.78
CA GLY A 77 -14.42 11.38 -22.93
C GLY A 77 -14.05 12.35 -24.05
N VAL A 78 -14.47 13.62 -24.00
CA VAL A 78 -14.02 14.66 -24.96
C VAL A 78 -12.52 14.90 -24.82
N LEU A 79 -11.82 15.03 -25.95
CA LEU A 79 -10.41 15.40 -26.00
C LEU A 79 -10.29 16.93 -25.97
N VAL A 80 -9.40 17.44 -25.12
CA VAL A 80 -9.27 18.87 -24.83
C VAL A 80 -7.80 19.28 -24.76
N TRP A 81 -7.55 20.57 -24.94
CA TRP A 81 -6.37 21.25 -24.45
C TRP A 81 -6.71 21.90 -23.10
N GLY A 82 -5.79 21.86 -22.14
CA GLY A 82 -5.94 22.56 -20.88
C GLY A 82 -4.76 23.48 -20.56
N LYS A 83 -5.06 24.63 -19.94
CA LYS A 83 -4.04 25.63 -19.57
C LYS A 83 -3.75 25.63 -18.07
N LEU A 84 -2.62 25.03 -17.70
CA LEU A 84 -2.07 25.09 -16.34
C LEU A 84 -1.12 26.30 -16.17
N ARG A 85 -1.06 26.84 -14.94
CA ARG A 85 -0.17 27.97 -14.61
C ARG A 85 1.28 27.54 -14.72
N GLY A 86 2.08 28.25 -15.52
CA GLY A 86 3.49 27.94 -15.77
C GLY A 86 3.75 26.92 -16.89
N PHE A 87 2.70 26.38 -17.53
CA PHE A 87 2.84 25.40 -18.61
C PHE A 87 2.26 25.93 -19.94
N SER A 88 2.69 25.33 -21.05
CA SER A 88 2.02 25.46 -22.35
C SER A 88 0.62 24.84 -22.30
N TRP A 89 -0.19 25.06 -23.34
CA TRP A 89 -1.43 24.28 -23.48
C TRP A 89 -1.08 22.80 -23.62
N TRP A 90 -1.65 21.96 -22.76
CA TRP A 90 -1.33 20.53 -22.66
C TRP A 90 -2.54 19.69 -23.09
N PRO A 91 -2.36 18.61 -23.87
CA PRO A 91 -3.48 17.77 -24.27
C PRO A 91 -3.96 16.88 -23.13
N GLY A 92 -5.27 16.72 -23.02
CA GLY A 92 -5.91 15.88 -22.01
C GLY A 92 -7.27 15.34 -22.48
N ARG A 93 -7.90 14.56 -21.60
CA ARG A 93 -9.23 14.00 -21.80
C ARG A 93 -10.09 14.32 -20.59
N ILE A 94 -11.32 14.76 -20.82
CA ILE A 94 -12.30 14.89 -19.73
C ILE A 94 -12.60 13.51 -19.18
N VAL A 95 -12.38 13.35 -17.88
CA VAL A 95 -12.76 12.17 -17.11
C VAL A 95 -13.73 12.60 -16.02
N SER A 96 -14.38 11.63 -15.38
CA SER A 96 -15.18 11.89 -14.20
C SER A 96 -14.38 11.64 -12.92
N TRP A 97 -14.91 12.17 -11.82
CA TRP A 97 -14.35 12.06 -10.47
C TRP A 97 -14.21 10.61 -9.97
N TRP A 98 -15.06 9.69 -10.44
CA TRP A 98 -14.96 8.27 -10.07
C TRP A 98 -13.66 7.61 -10.57
N ILE A 99 -13.14 8.03 -11.74
CA ILE A 99 -11.86 7.54 -12.28
C ILE A 99 -10.66 8.10 -11.50
N THR A 100 -10.83 9.24 -10.82
CA THR A 100 -9.72 9.92 -10.11
C THR A 100 -9.58 9.52 -8.65
N GLY A 101 -10.49 8.68 -8.13
CA GLY A 101 -10.55 8.29 -6.71
C GLY A 101 -10.78 9.47 -5.75
N ARG A 102 -11.39 10.57 -6.24
CA ARG A 102 -11.49 11.84 -5.51
C ARG A 102 -12.89 12.44 -5.61
N SER A 103 -13.15 13.47 -4.79
CA SER A 103 -14.43 14.17 -4.76
C SER A 103 -14.87 14.73 -6.13
N ARG A 104 -16.19 14.86 -6.29
CA ARG A 104 -16.83 15.48 -7.47
C ARG A 104 -16.24 16.87 -7.73
N ALA A 105 -15.95 17.16 -9.01
CA ALA A 105 -15.49 18.47 -9.43
C ALA A 105 -16.54 19.56 -9.11
N ALA A 106 -16.07 20.72 -8.66
CA ALA A 106 -16.92 21.88 -8.40
C ALA A 106 -17.59 22.39 -9.69
N GLU A 107 -18.68 23.13 -9.55
CA GLU A 107 -19.33 23.79 -10.68
C GLU A 107 -18.35 24.70 -11.45
N GLY A 108 -18.47 24.76 -12.77
CA GLY A 108 -17.50 25.44 -13.64
C GLY A 108 -16.12 24.75 -13.78
N THR A 109 -15.93 23.55 -13.24
CA THR A 109 -14.66 22.80 -13.34
C THR A 109 -14.85 21.36 -13.85
N ARG A 110 -13.79 20.79 -14.43
CA ARG A 110 -13.72 19.41 -14.92
C ARG A 110 -12.47 18.69 -14.42
N TRP A 111 -12.59 17.38 -14.22
CA TRP A 111 -11.43 16.51 -14.07
C TRP A 111 -10.84 16.24 -15.46
N VAL A 112 -9.55 16.56 -15.62
CA VAL A 112 -8.77 16.29 -16.83
C VAL A 112 -7.71 15.26 -16.50
N MET A 113 -7.64 14.20 -17.30
CA MET A 113 -6.52 13.27 -17.35
C MET A 113 -5.55 13.73 -18.44
N TRP A 114 -4.29 13.97 -18.10
CA TRP A 114 -3.28 14.47 -19.03
C TRP A 114 -2.63 13.33 -19.81
N PHE A 115 -2.42 13.54 -21.11
CA PHE A 115 -1.58 12.64 -21.90
C PHE A 115 -0.09 12.88 -21.57
N GLY A 116 0.73 11.85 -21.76
CA GLY A 116 2.16 11.84 -21.44
C GLY A 116 2.47 11.22 -20.08
N ASP A 117 1.91 11.77 -18.99
CA ASP A 117 2.18 11.32 -17.61
C ASP A 117 0.97 10.72 -16.88
N GLY A 118 -0.22 10.72 -17.49
CA GLY A 118 -1.43 10.10 -16.95
C GLY A 118 -2.04 10.80 -15.73
N LYS A 119 -1.48 11.93 -15.26
CA LYS A 119 -1.95 12.58 -14.03
C LYS A 119 -3.32 13.21 -14.21
N PHE A 120 -4.00 13.40 -13.08
CA PHE A 120 -5.31 14.05 -13.01
C PHE A 120 -5.21 15.47 -12.44
N SER A 121 -6.04 16.39 -12.93
CA SER A 121 -6.18 17.72 -12.35
C SER A 121 -7.61 18.25 -12.51
N VAL A 122 -8.06 19.06 -11.55
CA VAL A 122 -9.27 19.87 -11.70
C VAL A 122 -8.92 21.14 -12.48
N VAL A 123 -9.65 21.42 -13.57
CA VAL A 123 -9.40 22.55 -14.46
C VAL A 123 -10.71 23.32 -14.67
N CYS A 124 -10.65 24.65 -14.54
CA CYS A 124 -11.78 25.54 -14.88
C CYS A 124 -12.14 25.39 -16.36
N VAL A 125 -13.43 25.40 -16.70
CA VAL A 125 -13.90 25.23 -18.09
C VAL A 125 -13.36 26.32 -19.03
N GLU A 126 -13.20 27.55 -18.52
CA GLU A 126 -12.56 28.68 -19.23
C GLU A 126 -11.09 28.43 -19.61
N LYS A 127 -10.42 27.48 -18.97
CA LYS A 127 -9.03 27.07 -19.24
C LYS A 127 -8.97 25.82 -20.10
N LEU A 128 -10.06 25.45 -20.76
CA LEU A 128 -10.16 24.32 -21.67
C LEU A 128 -10.53 24.79 -23.08
N LEU A 129 -9.92 24.15 -24.08
CA LEU A 129 -10.30 24.26 -25.50
C LEU A 129 -10.54 22.85 -26.06
N PRO A 130 -11.41 22.66 -27.06
CA PRO A 130 -11.54 21.36 -27.72
C PRO A 130 -10.24 21.00 -28.45
N LEU A 131 -9.92 19.71 -28.58
CA LEU A 131 -8.72 19.27 -29.30
C LEU A 131 -8.68 19.79 -30.75
N SER A 132 -9.83 20.02 -31.37
CA SER A 132 -9.97 20.62 -32.71
C SER A 132 -9.30 21.99 -32.86
N SER A 133 -9.07 22.74 -31.76
CA SER A 133 -8.26 23.97 -31.74
C SER A 133 -6.74 23.71 -31.80
N PHE A 134 -6.32 22.61 -32.43
CA PHE A 134 -4.93 22.13 -32.44
C PHE A 134 -3.95 23.19 -32.97
N SER A 135 -4.27 23.84 -34.09
CA SER A 135 -3.43 24.88 -34.71
C SER A 135 -3.21 26.11 -33.84
N THR A 136 -4.08 26.38 -32.86
CA THR A 136 -3.97 27.50 -31.92
C THR A 136 -3.28 27.12 -30.61
N ALA A 137 -3.47 25.88 -30.14
CA ALA A 137 -3.00 25.42 -28.84
C ALA A 137 -1.67 24.66 -28.88
N PHE A 138 -1.33 24.00 -29.99
CA PHE A 138 -0.07 23.27 -30.14
C PHE A 138 1.13 24.22 -30.10
N HIS A 139 2.10 23.94 -29.23
CA HIS A 139 3.26 24.81 -29.02
C HIS A 139 4.58 24.17 -29.48
N GLN A 140 4.99 24.48 -30.71
CA GLN A 140 6.19 23.93 -31.37
C GLN A 140 7.45 24.00 -30.50
N LEU A 141 7.71 25.12 -29.80
CA LEU A 141 8.89 25.28 -28.96
C LEU A 141 8.90 24.33 -27.75
N THR A 142 7.72 23.97 -27.21
CA THR A 142 7.62 22.97 -26.13
C THR A 142 7.80 21.57 -26.69
N TYR A 143 7.24 21.27 -27.86
CA TYR A 143 7.46 20.01 -28.56
C TYR A 143 8.96 19.75 -28.83
N THR A 144 9.69 20.74 -29.35
CA THR A 144 11.13 20.59 -29.57
C THR A 144 11.92 20.42 -28.26
N LYS A 145 11.51 21.05 -27.15
CA LYS A 145 12.30 21.07 -25.90
C LYS A 145 11.92 20.06 -24.82
N GLN A 146 10.70 19.50 -24.82
CA GLN A 146 10.21 18.64 -23.73
C GLN A 146 9.77 17.25 -24.24
N PRO A 147 10.53 16.16 -23.93
CA PRO A 147 10.16 14.80 -24.33
C PRO A 147 8.76 14.37 -23.88
N MET A 148 8.36 14.75 -22.66
CA MET A 148 7.03 14.48 -22.11
C MET A 148 5.90 15.11 -22.94
N TYR A 149 6.12 16.30 -23.51
CA TYR A 149 5.15 16.94 -24.40
C TYR A 149 5.07 16.24 -25.75
N ARG A 150 6.19 15.77 -26.31
CA ARG A 150 6.18 14.96 -27.54
C ARG A 150 5.35 13.68 -27.35
N LYS A 151 5.58 12.98 -26.23
CA LYS A 151 4.81 11.80 -25.82
C LYS A 151 3.31 12.11 -25.69
N ALA A 152 2.96 13.19 -25.00
CA ALA A 152 1.58 13.63 -24.82
C ALA A 152 0.87 13.95 -26.15
N ILE A 153 1.58 14.58 -27.09
CA ILE A 153 1.08 14.88 -28.44
C ILE A 153 0.90 13.60 -29.25
N TYR A 154 1.83 12.65 -29.18
CA TYR A 154 1.68 11.35 -29.85
C TYR A 154 0.46 10.57 -29.35
N GLU A 155 0.30 10.41 -28.03
CA GLU A 155 -0.79 9.65 -27.42
C GLU A 155 -2.18 10.27 -27.72
N VAL A 156 -2.32 11.61 -27.65
CA VAL A 156 -3.60 12.27 -27.97
C VAL A 156 -3.93 12.15 -29.46
N LEU A 157 -2.91 12.22 -30.33
CA LEU A 157 -3.11 12.11 -31.78
C LEU A 157 -3.40 10.67 -32.21
N GLN A 158 -2.82 9.65 -31.57
CA GLN A 158 -3.26 8.26 -31.73
C GLN A 158 -4.72 8.09 -31.31
N THR A 159 -5.10 8.69 -30.17
CA THR A 159 -6.49 8.64 -29.70
C THR A 159 -7.44 9.34 -30.68
N ALA A 160 -7.02 10.45 -31.28
CA ALA A 160 -7.77 11.16 -32.31
C ALA A 160 -7.86 10.36 -33.62
N SER A 161 -6.75 9.78 -34.08
CA SER A 161 -6.70 9.03 -35.35
C SER A 161 -7.57 7.79 -35.30
N MET A 162 -7.59 7.07 -34.18
CA MET A 162 -8.50 5.94 -33.94
C MET A 162 -9.98 6.36 -34.01
N ARG A 163 -10.37 7.49 -33.39
CA ARG A 163 -11.76 7.99 -33.45
C ARG A 163 -12.18 8.44 -34.85
N ALA A 164 -11.27 9.10 -35.56
CA ALA A 164 -11.49 9.59 -36.92
C ALA A 164 -11.39 8.50 -38.00
N GLY A 165 -11.07 7.25 -37.63
CA GLY A 165 -10.78 6.19 -38.59
C GLY A 165 -9.55 6.46 -39.48
N LYS A 166 -8.68 7.40 -39.08
CA LYS A 166 -7.52 7.83 -39.86
C LYS A 166 -6.35 6.88 -39.60
N LEU A 167 -6.05 6.05 -40.59
CA LEU A 167 -4.86 5.19 -40.57
C LEU A 167 -3.60 6.00 -40.92
N PHE A 168 -2.53 5.71 -40.21
CA PHE A 168 -1.16 6.14 -40.51
C PHE A 168 -0.29 4.89 -40.67
N PRO A 169 0.55 4.78 -41.73
CA PRO A 169 1.38 3.60 -41.92
C PRO A 169 2.30 3.33 -40.73
N VAL A 170 2.50 2.04 -40.43
CA VAL A 170 3.54 1.56 -39.50
C VAL A 170 4.64 0.94 -40.36
N CYS A 171 5.81 1.57 -40.41
CA CYS A 171 6.97 0.98 -41.08
C CYS A 171 7.52 -0.16 -40.22
N VAL A 172 7.42 -1.39 -40.75
CA VAL A 172 8.05 -2.57 -40.16
C VAL A 172 9.48 -2.67 -40.70
N SER A 173 10.44 -2.10 -39.95
CA SER A 173 11.88 -2.28 -40.18
C SER A 173 12.44 -3.25 -39.16
N THR A 174 13.25 -4.22 -39.58
CA THR A 174 13.79 -5.29 -38.72
C THR A 174 15.01 -4.88 -37.88
N ASP A 175 15.47 -3.63 -37.98
CA ASP A 175 16.63 -3.11 -37.25
C ASP A 175 16.19 -2.06 -36.21
N ASP A 176 16.58 -2.25 -34.94
CA ASP A 176 16.19 -1.40 -33.81
C ASP A 176 16.63 0.07 -33.96
N SER A 177 17.69 0.34 -34.73
CA SER A 177 18.27 1.67 -34.95
C SER A 177 17.39 2.65 -35.73
N ASP A 178 16.38 2.18 -36.47
CA ASP A 178 15.48 3.03 -37.26
C ASP A 178 14.08 3.21 -36.65
N SER A 179 13.73 2.47 -35.60
CA SER A 179 12.41 2.54 -34.95
C SER A 179 12.05 3.96 -34.48
N ALA A 180 13.00 4.67 -33.85
CA ALA A 180 12.80 6.03 -33.33
C ALA A 180 12.51 7.06 -34.45
N LYS A 181 13.21 6.97 -35.58
CA LYS A 181 13.01 7.85 -36.75
C LYS A 181 11.64 7.60 -37.38
N ASN A 182 11.22 6.34 -37.45
CA ASN A 182 9.92 5.94 -37.98
C ASN A 182 8.76 6.48 -37.11
N VAL A 183 8.89 6.41 -35.79
CA VAL A 183 7.91 7.02 -34.85
C VAL A 183 7.88 8.54 -34.98
N GLU A 184 9.02 9.20 -35.13
CA GLU A 184 9.08 10.66 -35.32
C GLU A 184 8.44 11.10 -36.64
N LEU A 185 8.69 10.38 -37.74
CA LEU A 185 8.07 10.63 -39.05
C LEU A 185 6.55 10.42 -39.01
N GLN A 186 6.08 9.34 -38.39
CA GLN A 186 4.65 9.08 -38.17
C GLN A 186 4.00 10.22 -37.35
N THR A 187 4.65 10.62 -36.24
CA THR A 187 4.15 11.71 -35.39
C THR A 187 4.05 13.02 -36.16
N ARG A 188 5.01 13.33 -37.05
CA ARG A 188 4.96 14.53 -37.90
C ARG A 188 3.75 14.53 -38.83
N GLN A 189 3.45 13.42 -39.50
CA GLN A 189 2.25 13.27 -40.34
C GLN A 189 0.95 13.47 -39.55
N MET A 190 0.92 13.00 -38.29
CA MET A 190 -0.23 13.18 -37.40
C MET A 190 -0.40 14.65 -36.97
N ILE A 191 0.71 15.36 -36.72
CA ILE A 191 0.72 16.80 -36.39
C ILE A 191 0.25 17.63 -37.60
N GLU A 192 0.71 17.30 -38.81
CA GLU A 192 0.25 17.93 -40.06
C GLU A 192 -1.27 17.74 -40.25
N TRP A 193 -1.77 16.51 -40.08
CA TRP A 193 -3.20 16.17 -40.13
C TRP A 193 -4.05 16.92 -39.09
N ALA A 194 -3.57 17.04 -37.87
CA ALA A 194 -4.25 17.76 -36.79
C ALA A 194 -4.24 19.28 -37.01
N SER A 195 -3.14 19.81 -37.53
CA SER A 195 -2.99 21.23 -37.89
C SER A 195 -3.90 21.61 -39.08
N ALA A 196 -4.13 20.67 -40.00
CA ALA A 196 -5.12 20.76 -41.07
C ALA A 196 -6.58 20.51 -40.60
N GLY A 197 -6.84 20.50 -39.29
CA GLY A 197 -8.20 20.44 -38.74
C GLY A 197 -8.82 19.05 -38.69
N PHE A 198 -8.04 17.97 -38.71
CA PHE A 198 -8.49 16.58 -38.58
C PHE A 198 -9.40 16.08 -39.73
N LEU A 199 -9.16 16.56 -40.96
CA LEU A 199 -9.91 16.15 -42.16
C LEU A 199 -9.72 14.66 -42.50
N PRO A 200 -10.71 13.97 -43.11
CA PRO A 200 -11.98 14.51 -43.63
C PRO A 200 -13.09 14.68 -42.57
N THR A 201 -12.97 14.00 -41.42
CA THR A 201 -14.02 13.97 -40.38
C THR A 201 -14.14 15.27 -39.59
N GLY A 202 -13.10 16.10 -39.59
CA GLY A 202 -13.03 17.33 -38.82
C GLY A 202 -13.16 17.09 -37.31
N ALA A 203 -13.64 18.11 -36.60
CA ALA A 203 -13.92 18.05 -35.16
C ALA A 203 -14.90 16.92 -34.77
N LYS A 204 -15.85 16.56 -35.64
CA LYS A 204 -16.81 15.48 -35.40
C LYS A 204 -16.13 14.12 -35.24
N GLY A 205 -15.06 13.87 -36.00
CA GLY A 205 -14.23 12.66 -35.86
C GLY A 205 -13.46 12.56 -34.54
N LEU A 206 -13.49 13.59 -33.69
CA LEU A 206 -12.86 13.59 -32.37
C LEU A 206 -13.86 13.33 -31.24
N GLU A 207 -15.16 13.34 -31.53
CA GLU A 207 -16.22 13.07 -30.57
C GLU A 207 -16.05 11.67 -29.95
N PRO A 208 -16.45 11.47 -28.68
CA PRO A 208 -16.45 10.13 -28.10
C PRO A 208 -17.41 9.21 -28.89
N PRO A 209 -17.09 7.91 -29.06
CA PRO A 209 -17.96 6.99 -29.79
C PRO A 209 -19.41 6.95 -29.23
N PRO A 210 -20.41 6.69 -30.09
CA PRO A 210 -21.77 6.42 -29.62
C PRO A 210 -21.73 5.22 -28.66
N GLY A 211 -22.37 5.38 -27.51
CA GLY A 211 -22.13 4.57 -26.30
C GLY A 211 -21.88 5.42 -25.05
N TYR A 212 -21.61 6.72 -25.20
CA TYR A 212 -21.63 7.68 -24.08
C TYR A 212 -22.99 8.38 -23.87
N THR A 213 -24.03 8.15 -24.71
CA THR A 213 -25.25 8.97 -24.73
C THR A 213 -26.63 8.36 -25.13
N SER A 214 -26.82 7.10 -25.60
CA SER A 214 -28.19 6.64 -25.99
C SER A 214 -28.50 5.12 -26.11
N ASN A 215 -29.08 4.53 -25.06
CA ASN A 215 -30.38 3.81 -25.01
C ASN A 215 -30.82 2.63 -25.95
N THR A 216 -29.98 1.89 -26.67
CA THR A 216 -30.42 0.58 -27.26
C THR A 216 -29.30 -0.46 -27.31
N LEU A 217 -29.36 -1.44 -26.40
CA LEU A 217 -28.20 -2.23 -25.98
C LEU A 217 -27.88 -3.41 -26.92
N THR A 218 -26.70 -3.34 -27.54
CA THR A 218 -26.01 -4.42 -28.25
C THR A 218 -25.19 -5.30 -27.30
N LEU A 219 -24.59 -6.38 -27.83
CA LEU A 219 -23.71 -7.28 -27.08
C LEU A 219 -22.44 -6.58 -26.51
N GLU A 220 -22.03 -5.44 -27.09
CA GLU A 220 -20.94 -4.61 -26.54
C GLU A 220 -21.41 -3.76 -25.34
N GLU A 221 -22.66 -3.30 -25.34
CA GLU A 221 -23.24 -2.53 -24.23
C GLU A 221 -23.62 -3.41 -23.02
N LEU A 222 -23.87 -4.71 -23.25
CA LEU A 222 -24.02 -5.72 -22.21
C LEU A 222 -22.72 -5.92 -21.38
N LEU A 223 -21.56 -5.65 -21.98
CA LEU A 223 -20.26 -5.69 -21.31
C LEU A 223 -19.96 -4.39 -20.55
N LEU A 224 -20.44 -3.24 -21.04
CA LEU A 224 -20.39 -1.96 -20.33
C LEU A 224 -21.34 -1.94 -19.10
N LEU A 225 -22.50 -2.58 -19.19
CA LEU A 225 -23.41 -2.75 -18.05
C LEU A 225 -22.81 -3.60 -16.92
N LEU A 226 -21.94 -4.56 -17.25
CA LEU A 226 -21.17 -5.30 -16.25
C LEU A 226 -20.17 -4.38 -15.50
N GLU A 227 -19.63 -3.33 -16.14
CA GLU A 227 -18.77 -2.35 -15.46
C GLU A 227 -19.57 -1.47 -14.46
N GLU A 228 -20.82 -1.12 -14.75
CA GLU A 228 -21.65 -0.34 -13.81
C GLU A 228 -22.17 -1.19 -12.63
N TYR A 229 -22.56 -2.45 -12.88
CA TYR A 229 -23.25 -3.26 -11.85
C TYR A 229 -22.36 -3.93 -10.80
N PHE A 230 -21.07 -4.15 -11.04
CA PHE A 230 -20.18 -4.75 -10.02
C PHE A 230 -19.96 -3.86 -8.77
N THR A 231 -20.50 -2.62 -8.77
CA THR A 231 -20.54 -1.73 -7.60
C THR A 231 -21.89 -1.69 -6.87
N LEU A 232 -22.97 -2.25 -7.46
CA LEU A 232 -24.35 -2.18 -6.95
C LEU A 232 -25.07 -3.52 -7.22
N GLY A 233 -24.93 -4.46 -6.30
CA GLY A 233 -25.19 -5.89 -6.57
C GLY A 233 -26.64 -6.34 -6.79
N VAL A 234 -26.72 -7.64 -7.12
CA VAL A 234 -27.86 -8.58 -7.10
C VAL A 234 -28.84 -8.62 -8.29
N SER A 235 -29.33 -7.52 -8.87
CA SER A 235 -30.58 -7.59 -9.68
C SER A 235 -30.50 -7.98 -11.18
N THR A 236 -29.32 -8.18 -11.79
CA THR A 236 -29.20 -8.42 -13.26
C THR A 236 -28.40 -9.65 -13.69
N LEU A 237 -27.87 -10.46 -12.77
CA LEU A 237 -27.05 -11.65 -13.08
C LEU A 237 -27.82 -12.77 -13.81
N THR A 238 -29.15 -12.77 -13.76
CA THR A 238 -30.03 -13.73 -14.45
C THR A 238 -29.99 -13.62 -15.98
N GLN A 239 -29.69 -12.44 -16.55
CA GLN A 239 -29.63 -12.27 -18.01
C GLN A 239 -28.35 -12.83 -18.65
N VAL A 240 -27.20 -12.75 -17.97
CA VAL A 240 -25.93 -13.31 -18.47
C VAL A 240 -26.02 -14.82 -18.66
N ARG A 241 -26.69 -15.51 -17.71
CA ARG A 241 -26.93 -16.96 -17.78
C ARG A 241 -27.82 -17.35 -18.98
N GLY A 242 -28.76 -16.50 -19.38
CA GLY A 242 -29.60 -16.70 -20.56
C GLY A 242 -28.81 -16.69 -21.88
N LEU A 243 -27.80 -15.82 -21.99
CA LEU A 243 -26.97 -15.68 -23.20
C LEU A 243 -25.90 -16.78 -23.33
N CYS A 244 -25.26 -17.20 -22.23
CA CYS A 244 -24.36 -18.36 -22.26
C CYS A 244 -25.09 -19.68 -22.57
N SER A 245 -26.41 -19.74 -22.35
CA SER A 245 -27.24 -20.91 -22.67
C SER A 245 -27.71 -20.97 -24.13
N SER A 246 -27.56 -19.87 -24.91
CA SER A 246 -28.06 -19.77 -26.29
C SER A 246 -26.98 -19.81 -27.37
N SER A 247 -25.69 -19.84 -27.01
CA SER A 247 -24.59 -19.98 -27.97
C SER A 247 -24.21 -21.45 -28.22
N THR A 248 -24.26 -21.89 -29.48
CA THR A 248 -23.91 -23.26 -29.91
C THR A 248 -22.40 -23.59 -29.91
N THR A 249 -21.55 -22.73 -29.32
CA THR A 249 -20.11 -23.00 -29.16
C THR A 249 -19.66 -22.80 -27.71
N PRO A 250 -18.85 -23.72 -27.13
CA PRO A 250 -18.45 -23.64 -25.73
C PRO A 250 -17.36 -22.56 -25.52
N HIS A 251 -17.77 -21.41 -25.00
CA HIS A 251 -16.85 -20.30 -24.70
C HIS A 251 -16.21 -20.45 -23.31
N VAL A 252 -14.92 -20.78 -23.25
CA VAL A 252 -14.16 -20.96 -21.99
C VAL A 252 -13.56 -19.63 -21.52
N VAL A 253 -13.84 -19.23 -20.27
CA VAL A 253 -13.38 -17.98 -19.66
C VAL A 253 -12.15 -18.21 -18.80
N SER A 254 -10.96 -17.92 -19.36
CA SER A 254 -9.70 -18.12 -18.66
C SER A 254 -9.38 -17.01 -17.65
N LEU A 255 -9.42 -17.34 -16.36
CA LEU A 255 -8.89 -16.56 -15.23
C LEU A 255 -7.52 -15.98 -15.59
N PRO A 256 -7.40 -14.65 -15.76
CA PRO A 256 -6.12 -14.00 -15.66
C PRO A 256 -5.70 -13.90 -14.17
N PRO A 257 -4.43 -13.57 -13.88
CA PRO A 257 -4.08 -13.00 -12.57
C PRO A 257 -4.58 -11.56 -12.42
N ASN A 258 -4.98 -10.92 -13.51
CA ASN A 258 -5.86 -9.76 -13.52
C ASN A 258 -7.31 -10.29 -13.39
N CYS A 259 -8.25 -9.55 -12.81
CA CYS A 259 -9.62 -10.02 -12.60
C CYS A 259 -10.32 -10.59 -13.86
N LEU A 260 -11.44 -11.29 -13.64
CA LEU A 260 -12.28 -11.71 -14.75
C LEU A 260 -12.77 -10.53 -15.61
N CYS A 261 -12.21 -10.44 -16.82
CA CYS A 261 -12.81 -9.77 -17.96
C CYS A 261 -12.31 -10.47 -19.24
N LEU A 262 -13.25 -10.73 -20.15
CA LEU A 262 -13.13 -11.59 -21.33
C LEU A 262 -11.87 -11.33 -22.19
N TYR A 263 -11.22 -12.40 -22.62
CA TYR A 263 -10.09 -12.34 -23.54
C TYR A 263 -10.58 -12.04 -24.97
N ARG A 264 -10.42 -10.79 -25.43
CA ARG A 264 -10.38 -10.46 -26.86
C ARG A 264 -9.53 -9.21 -27.10
N GLU A 265 -8.78 -9.21 -28.20
CA GLU A 265 -7.66 -8.29 -28.48
C GLU A 265 -8.01 -6.82 -28.78
N ARG A 266 -9.17 -6.30 -28.34
CA ARG A 266 -9.67 -4.96 -28.71
C ARG A 266 -10.32 -4.11 -27.61
N LEU A 267 -10.19 -4.46 -26.33
CA LEU A 267 -10.80 -3.70 -25.21
C LEU A 267 -9.75 -3.11 -24.25
N SER A 268 -9.31 -1.87 -24.52
CA SER A 268 -8.24 -1.19 -23.79
C SER A 268 -8.67 -0.31 -22.61
N LYS A 269 -9.98 -0.07 -22.41
CA LYS A 269 -10.49 0.76 -21.30
C LYS A 269 -10.92 -0.05 -20.07
N ALA A 270 -11.65 -1.14 -20.27
CA ALA A 270 -12.16 -1.99 -19.18
C ALA A 270 -11.03 -2.57 -18.32
N LEU A 271 -9.92 -2.92 -18.97
CA LEU A 271 -8.74 -3.48 -18.34
C LEU A 271 -8.14 -2.55 -17.27
N TYR A 272 -8.29 -1.22 -17.41
CA TYR A 272 -7.58 -0.23 -16.59
C TYR A 272 -8.23 0.04 -15.22
N CYS A 273 -9.55 0.17 -15.16
CA CYS A 273 -10.26 0.39 -13.88
C CYS A 273 -10.10 -0.81 -12.95
N VAL A 274 -10.20 -2.00 -13.53
CA VAL A 274 -10.07 -3.27 -12.82
C VAL A 274 -8.62 -3.58 -12.44
N GLN A 275 -7.65 -3.14 -13.25
CA GLN A 275 -6.22 -3.20 -12.93
C GLN A 275 -5.86 -2.37 -11.69
N ASN A 276 -6.38 -1.14 -11.55
CA ASN A 276 -6.09 -0.32 -10.37
C ASN A 276 -6.67 -0.92 -9.09
N CYS A 277 -7.93 -1.38 -9.13
CA CYS A 277 -8.56 -2.11 -8.02
C CYS A 277 -7.74 -3.35 -7.61
N PHE A 278 -7.21 -4.11 -8.58
CA PHE A 278 -6.37 -5.27 -8.27
C PHE A 278 -5.03 -4.89 -7.63
N LEU A 279 -4.35 -3.82 -8.09
CA LEU A 279 -3.11 -3.33 -7.49
C LEU A 279 -3.31 -2.91 -6.01
N GLU A 280 -4.46 -2.32 -5.70
CA GLU A 280 -4.85 -1.88 -4.35
C GLU A 280 -5.21 -3.08 -3.46
N CYS A 281 -6.08 -3.98 -3.93
CA CYS A 281 -6.79 -4.95 -3.11
C CYS A 281 -6.19 -6.36 -3.06
N ALA A 282 -5.40 -6.80 -4.06
CA ALA A 282 -4.99 -8.22 -4.18
C ALA A 282 -4.08 -8.73 -3.04
N TYR A 283 -3.39 -7.82 -2.35
CA TYR A 283 -2.58 -8.08 -1.16
C TYR A 283 -3.08 -7.30 0.06
N GLN A 284 -4.41 -7.15 0.18
CA GLN A 284 -5.07 -6.81 1.44
C GLN A 284 -5.57 -8.09 2.10
N TYR A 285 -5.35 -8.19 3.41
CA TYR A 285 -5.72 -9.34 4.23
C TYR A 285 -6.37 -8.83 5.51
N ASP A 286 -7.40 -9.52 5.98
CA ASP A 286 -8.12 -9.21 7.21
C ASP A 286 -7.44 -9.84 8.43
N ASP A 287 -7.94 -9.54 9.62
CA ASP A 287 -7.37 -10.00 10.91
C ASP A 287 -7.46 -11.53 11.10
N ASP A 288 -8.25 -12.24 10.28
CA ASP A 288 -8.30 -13.71 10.20
C ASP A 288 -7.20 -14.31 9.30
N GLY A 289 -6.40 -13.47 8.63
CA GLY A 289 -5.33 -13.85 7.74
C GLY A 289 -5.76 -14.15 6.30
N TYR A 290 -7.05 -14.14 5.96
CA TYR A 290 -7.54 -14.32 4.59
C TYR A 290 -7.58 -13.02 3.80
N GLN A 291 -7.66 -13.10 2.47
CA GLN A 291 -7.81 -11.93 1.61
C GLN A 291 -9.12 -11.20 1.90
N SER A 292 -9.05 -9.90 2.16
CA SER A 292 -10.21 -9.02 2.44
C SER A 292 -11.23 -8.97 1.30
N TYR A 293 -10.82 -9.39 0.10
CA TYR A 293 -11.62 -9.33 -1.11
C TYR A 293 -11.49 -10.61 -1.94
N CYS A 294 -12.50 -10.86 -2.78
CA CYS A 294 -12.50 -11.94 -3.74
C CYS A 294 -11.28 -11.88 -4.69
N THR A 295 -10.51 -12.96 -4.78
CA THR A 295 -9.39 -13.18 -5.73
C THR A 295 -9.79 -12.88 -7.19
N ILE A 296 -11.06 -13.02 -7.55
CA ILE A 296 -11.55 -12.84 -8.93
C ILE A 296 -11.88 -11.39 -9.29
N CYS A 297 -12.46 -10.61 -8.37
CA CYS A 297 -13.04 -9.30 -8.69
C CYS A 297 -12.57 -8.16 -7.77
N CYS A 298 -11.77 -8.45 -6.75
CA CYS A 298 -11.32 -7.49 -5.73
C CYS A 298 -12.47 -6.76 -5.01
N GLY A 299 -13.59 -7.47 -4.84
CA GLY A 299 -14.76 -7.03 -4.06
C GLY A 299 -15.55 -8.24 -3.55
N GLY A 300 -16.88 -8.12 -3.58
CA GLY A 300 -17.82 -9.13 -3.07
C GLY A 300 -18.22 -8.86 -1.61
N ARG A 301 -19.49 -9.12 -1.27
CA ARG A 301 -20.04 -8.92 0.09
C ARG A 301 -19.93 -10.15 0.99
N GLU A 302 -19.89 -11.33 0.37
CA GLU A 302 -19.83 -12.64 1.02
C GLU A 302 -18.84 -13.49 0.23
N VAL A 303 -17.88 -14.10 0.93
CA VAL A 303 -16.76 -14.83 0.33
C VAL A 303 -16.59 -16.23 0.92
N LEU A 304 -16.21 -17.15 0.06
CA LEU A 304 -15.79 -18.51 0.38
C LEU A 304 -14.29 -18.50 0.64
N MET A 305 -13.89 -18.86 1.86
CA MET A 305 -12.48 -19.00 2.25
C MET A 305 -11.95 -20.37 1.81
N CYS A 306 -10.71 -20.43 1.35
CA CYS A 306 -10.06 -21.69 0.99
C CYS A 306 -9.66 -22.50 2.24
N GLY A 307 -10.10 -23.75 2.36
CA GLY A 307 -9.71 -24.66 3.43
C GLY A 307 -8.32 -25.31 3.28
N ASN A 308 -7.59 -25.02 2.20
CA ASN A 308 -6.24 -25.55 2.00
C ASN A 308 -5.21 -24.80 2.87
N ASN A 309 -4.36 -25.55 3.57
CA ASN A 309 -3.29 -25.00 4.39
C ASN A 309 -2.40 -24.01 3.62
N ASN A 310 -2.01 -22.92 4.28
CA ASN A 310 -1.28 -21.78 3.72
C ASN A 310 -1.97 -21.02 2.56
N CYS A 311 -3.21 -21.34 2.19
CA CYS A 311 -3.93 -20.64 1.13
C CYS A 311 -4.91 -19.60 1.70
N CYS A 312 -4.55 -18.33 1.60
CA CYS A 312 -5.34 -17.24 2.15
C CYS A 312 -6.34 -16.63 1.14
N ARG A 313 -6.78 -17.39 0.12
CA ARG A 313 -7.58 -16.88 -1.00
C ARG A 313 -9.08 -17.00 -0.76
N CYS A 314 -9.81 -15.98 -1.22
CA CYS A 314 -11.24 -15.82 -1.04
C CYS A 314 -11.97 -15.74 -2.39
N PHE A 315 -13.17 -16.31 -2.51
CA PHE A 315 -13.97 -16.29 -3.73
C PHE A 315 -15.42 -15.89 -3.42
N CYS A 316 -15.92 -14.78 -3.95
CA CYS A 316 -17.29 -14.36 -3.65
C CYS A 316 -18.33 -15.28 -4.28
N VAL A 317 -19.45 -15.45 -3.56
CA VAL A 317 -20.61 -16.27 -3.94
C VAL A 317 -21.07 -15.92 -5.37
N GLU A 318 -21.16 -14.63 -5.68
CA GLU A 318 -21.58 -14.09 -6.99
C GLU A 318 -20.66 -14.56 -8.14
N CYS A 319 -19.34 -14.49 -7.98
CA CYS A 319 -18.40 -14.96 -9.00
C CYS A 319 -18.46 -16.48 -9.18
N VAL A 320 -18.63 -17.25 -8.11
CA VAL A 320 -18.70 -18.71 -8.20
C VAL A 320 -19.98 -19.16 -8.92
N ASP A 321 -21.14 -18.64 -8.51
CA ASP A 321 -22.43 -19.02 -9.10
C ASP A 321 -22.63 -18.51 -10.54
N LEU A 322 -21.91 -17.46 -10.95
CA LEU A 322 -21.88 -16.99 -12.32
C LEU A 322 -20.98 -17.84 -13.23
N LEU A 323 -19.80 -18.24 -12.75
CA LEU A 323 -18.70 -18.70 -13.60
C LEU A 323 -18.45 -20.20 -13.54
N VAL A 324 -18.66 -20.81 -12.38
CA VAL A 324 -18.60 -22.27 -12.21
C VAL A 324 -19.97 -22.87 -12.52
N GLY A 325 -21.04 -22.17 -12.09
CA GLY A 325 -22.42 -22.48 -12.39
C GLY A 325 -23.31 -22.28 -11.16
N THR A 326 -24.55 -21.88 -11.35
CA THR A 326 -25.42 -21.48 -10.23
C THR A 326 -25.70 -22.63 -9.26
N GLY A 327 -25.53 -22.38 -7.97
CA GLY A 327 -25.57 -23.38 -6.91
C GLY A 327 -24.19 -23.96 -6.57
N SER A 328 -23.13 -23.62 -7.31
CA SER A 328 -21.75 -24.06 -7.00
C SER A 328 -21.21 -23.41 -5.74
N ALA A 329 -21.62 -22.17 -5.43
CA ALA A 329 -21.24 -21.54 -4.16
C ALA A 329 -21.86 -22.27 -2.98
N GLN A 330 -23.14 -22.63 -3.08
CA GLN A 330 -23.84 -23.44 -2.09
C GLN A 330 -23.33 -24.89 -2.01
N ALA A 331 -22.77 -25.44 -3.11
CA ALA A 331 -22.07 -26.72 -3.07
C ALA A 331 -20.75 -26.60 -2.29
N ALA A 332 -19.94 -25.57 -2.57
CA ALA A 332 -18.70 -25.27 -1.86
C ALA A 332 -18.91 -24.98 -0.35
N ILE A 333 -19.98 -24.27 0.03
CA ILE A 333 -20.35 -24.05 1.45
C ILE A 333 -20.67 -25.35 2.19
N ARG A 334 -21.12 -26.39 1.48
CA ARG A 334 -21.39 -27.72 2.05
C ARG A 334 -20.20 -28.69 1.94
N GLU A 335 -19.10 -28.27 1.35
CA GLU A 335 -17.87 -29.03 1.21
C GLU A 335 -16.89 -28.55 2.30
N ASP A 336 -16.56 -29.42 3.24
CA ASP A 336 -15.63 -29.11 4.33
C ASP A 336 -14.54 -30.19 4.43
N PRO A 337 -13.25 -29.87 4.19
CA PRO A 337 -12.72 -28.58 3.74
C PRO A 337 -12.85 -28.35 2.22
N TRP A 338 -13.42 -27.20 1.81
CA TRP A 338 -13.44 -26.79 0.41
C TRP A 338 -12.09 -26.25 -0.07
N ASN A 339 -11.54 -26.84 -1.14
CA ASN A 339 -10.31 -26.37 -1.76
C ASN A 339 -10.57 -25.44 -2.96
N CYS A 340 -10.04 -24.21 -2.91
CA CYS A 340 -10.31 -23.23 -3.95
C CYS A 340 -9.68 -23.56 -5.31
N TYR A 341 -10.22 -22.94 -6.37
CA TYR A 341 -9.84 -23.13 -7.78
C TYR A 341 -8.35 -22.85 -8.12
N MET A 342 -7.62 -22.21 -7.21
CA MET A 342 -6.17 -21.97 -7.36
C MET A 342 -5.31 -23.11 -6.80
N CYS A 343 -5.84 -23.92 -5.87
CA CYS A 343 -5.12 -25.01 -5.21
C CYS A 343 -5.36 -26.38 -5.87
N VAL A 344 -6.59 -26.68 -6.26
CA VAL A 344 -6.95 -27.96 -6.90
C VAL A 344 -6.16 -28.21 -8.18
N SER A 345 -5.86 -29.48 -8.47
CA SER A 345 -5.05 -29.88 -9.62
C SER A 345 -5.73 -29.58 -10.96
N ARG A 346 -7.03 -29.85 -11.06
CA ARG A 346 -7.91 -29.49 -12.18
C ARG A 346 -7.88 -27.96 -12.41
N ASN A 347 -7.84 -27.53 -13.66
CA ASN A 347 -7.76 -26.10 -14.02
C ASN A 347 -9.01 -25.54 -14.73
N VAL A 348 -10.12 -26.29 -14.88
CA VAL A 348 -11.37 -25.83 -15.53
C VAL A 348 -12.62 -26.17 -14.71
N PHE A 349 -13.42 -25.17 -14.35
CA PHE A 349 -14.59 -25.25 -13.48
C PHE A 349 -15.76 -24.47 -14.13
N GLY A 350 -16.65 -25.17 -14.83
CA GLY A 350 -17.67 -24.51 -15.66
C GLY A 350 -17.00 -23.66 -16.75
N LEU A 351 -17.29 -22.36 -16.78
CA LEU A 351 -16.62 -21.39 -17.65
C LEU A 351 -15.24 -20.99 -17.11
N LEU A 352 -15.00 -21.10 -15.80
CA LEU A 352 -13.81 -20.61 -15.11
C LEU A 352 -12.57 -21.48 -15.38
N ARG A 353 -11.53 -20.96 -16.05
CA ARG A 353 -10.26 -21.70 -16.27
C ARG A 353 -9.04 -21.04 -15.65
N ARG A 354 -8.36 -21.67 -14.69
CA ARG A 354 -7.03 -21.24 -14.19
C ARG A 354 -6.03 -21.28 -15.34
N ARG A 355 -5.29 -20.18 -15.56
CA ARG A 355 -4.16 -20.15 -16.48
C ARG A 355 -2.96 -20.88 -15.93
N ASP A 356 -2.18 -21.48 -16.80
CA ASP A 356 -0.97 -22.20 -16.43
C ASP A 356 0.24 -21.24 -16.25
N ASP A 357 0.21 -20.05 -16.87
CA ASP A 357 1.22 -18.98 -16.80
C ASP A 357 0.93 -17.87 -15.76
N TRP A 358 -0.01 -18.08 -14.85
CA TRP A 358 -0.55 -17.04 -13.97
C TRP A 358 0.49 -16.42 -13.02
N THR A 359 1.44 -17.23 -12.55
CA THR A 359 2.51 -16.81 -11.61
C THR A 359 3.41 -15.75 -12.22
N SER A 360 3.98 -16.03 -13.40
CA SER A 360 4.86 -15.09 -14.12
C SER A 360 4.12 -13.81 -14.52
N ARG A 361 2.87 -13.93 -14.95
CA ARG A 361 2.02 -12.78 -15.29
C ARG A 361 1.70 -11.90 -14.08
N LEU A 362 1.46 -12.48 -12.90
CA LEU A 362 1.22 -11.73 -11.68
C LEU A 362 2.45 -10.90 -11.28
N GLN A 363 3.65 -11.45 -11.42
CA GLN A 363 4.89 -10.69 -11.19
C GLN A 363 5.00 -9.50 -12.15
N LEU A 364 4.85 -9.74 -13.46
CA LEU A 364 4.93 -8.69 -14.49
C LEU A 364 3.92 -7.58 -14.27
N PHE A 365 2.71 -7.90 -13.79
CA PHE A 365 1.66 -6.94 -13.46
C PHE A 365 2.09 -5.96 -12.34
N PHE A 366 2.85 -6.44 -11.36
CA PHE A 366 3.39 -5.64 -10.25
C PHE A 366 4.78 -5.05 -10.52
N ALA A 367 5.46 -5.45 -11.59
CA ALA A 367 6.83 -5.06 -11.93
C ALA A 367 6.97 -3.71 -12.68
N ASN A 368 5.94 -2.85 -12.65
CA ASN A 368 5.94 -1.53 -13.31
C ASN A 368 6.87 -0.52 -12.60
N ASN A 369 8.18 -0.75 -12.71
CA ASN A 369 9.24 0.20 -12.41
C ASN A 369 9.44 1.10 -13.63
N HIS A 370 8.86 2.30 -13.63
CA HIS A 370 8.92 3.22 -14.77
C HIS A 370 10.26 3.98 -14.91
N ASP A 371 11.18 3.84 -13.95
CA ASP A 371 12.49 4.51 -13.93
C ASP A 371 13.62 3.53 -14.32
N GLN A 372 13.92 3.46 -15.62
CA GLN A 372 14.88 2.53 -16.25
C GLN A 372 16.37 2.89 -16.02
N GLU A 373 16.80 3.10 -14.77
CA GLU A 373 18.22 3.34 -14.45
C GLU A 373 19.00 2.06 -14.11
N PHE A 374 18.32 0.98 -13.75
CA PHE A 374 18.91 -0.28 -13.30
C PHE A 374 18.21 -1.48 -13.97
N GLU A 375 18.86 -2.64 -13.97
CA GLU A 375 18.23 -3.88 -14.46
C GLU A 375 17.02 -4.30 -13.59
N PRO A 376 15.99 -4.93 -14.17
CA PRO A 376 14.86 -5.43 -13.40
C PRO A 376 15.32 -6.46 -12.34
N PRO A 377 14.88 -6.37 -11.08
CA PRO A 377 15.29 -7.32 -10.04
C PRO A 377 14.79 -8.74 -10.35
N LYS A 378 15.55 -9.77 -9.94
CA LYS A 378 15.15 -11.18 -10.07
C LYS A 378 13.77 -11.41 -9.44
N LEU A 379 12.80 -11.84 -10.24
CA LEU A 379 11.42 -12.10 -9.84
C LEU A 379 11.25 -13.58 -9.45
N TYR A 380 10.91 -13.85 -8.19
CA TYR A 380 10.62 -15.21 -7.69
C TYR A 380 9.16 -15.58 -7.87
N THR A 381 8.87 -16.75 -8.41
CA THR A 381 7.49 -17.19 -8.68
C THR A 381 6.76 -17.52 -7.37
N PRO A 382 5.47 -17.13 -7.22
CA PRO A 382 4.65 -17.54 -6.07
C PRO A 382 4.69 -19.05 -5.83
N VAL A 383 4.82 -19.44 -4.57
CA VAL A 383 4.97 -20.85 -4.16
C VAL A 383 3.58 -21.46 -3.97
N ALA A 384 3.37 -22.68 -4.48
CA ALA A 384 2.14 -23.44 -4.27
C ALA A 384 1.89 -23.66 -2.77
N ALA A 385 0.63 -23.54 -2.32
CA ALA A 385 0.29 -23.43 -0.90
C ALA A 385 0.81 -24.61 -0.06
N GLU A 386 0.78 -25.81 -0.62
CA GLU A 386 1.20 -27.06 0.01
C GLU A 386 2.73 -27.15 0.18
N LYS A 387 3.48 -26.33 -0.56
CA LYS A 387 4.95 -26.27 -0.55
C LYS A 387 5.51 -25.11 0.28
N ARG A 388 4.68 -24.15 0.69
CA ARG A 388 5.09 -22.98 1.46
C ARG A 388 5.69 -23.42 2.80
N GLN A 389 6.86 -22.87 3.13
CA GLN A 389 7.58 -23.12 4.38
C GLN A 389 7.61 -21.83 5.24
N PRO A 390 7.77 -21.92 6.57
CA PRO A 390 7.95 -20.75 7.41
C PRO A 390 9.15 -19.89 6.99
N ILE A 391 9.08 -18.58 7.21
CA ILE A 391 10.11 -17.62 6.78
C ILE A 391 11.27 -17.55 7.78
N ARG A 392 12.51 -17.42 7.27
CA ARG A 392 13.71 -17.13 8.09
C ARG A 392 14.21 -15.72 7.81
N VAL A 393 14.35 -14.92 8.87
CA VAL A 393 14.57 -13.47 8.77
C VAL A 393 15.87 -13.05 9.45
N LEU A 394 16.63 -12.20 8.76
CA LEU A 394 17.73 -11.42 9.32
C LEU A 394 17.31 -9.94 9.37
N SER A 395 17.16 -9.41 10.58
CA SER A 395 16.79 -8.01 10.83
C SER A 395 18.01 -7.23 11.35
N LEU A 396 18.44 -6.23 10.60
CA LEU A 396 19.60 -5.39 10.92
C LEU A 396 19.12 -4.01 11.37
N PHE A 397 19.61 -3.52 12.51
CA PHE A 397 19.08 -2.31 13.16
C PHE A 397 17.59 -2.49 13.53
N ASP A 398 17.26 -3.63 14.14
CA ASP A 398 15.89 -4.12 14.36
C ASP A 398 15.00 -3.15 15.16
N GLY A 399 15.60 -2.32 16.03
CA GLY A 399 14.88 -1.43 16.91
C GLY A 399 13.90 -2.21 17.78
N ILE A 400 12.65 -1.77 17.80
CA ILE A 400 11.58 -2.38 18.61
C ILE A 400 10.88 -3.57 17.90
N ALA A 401 11.62 -4.38 17.15
CA ALA A 401 11.13 -5.61 16.50
C ALA A 401 9.93 -5.43 15.55
N THR A 402 9.81 -4.28 14.88
CA THR A 402 8.65 -3.94 14.03
C THR A 402 8.42 -4.96 12.91
N GLY A 403 9.50 -5.55 12.36
CA GLY A 403 9.41 -6.58 11.33
C GLY A 403 8.73 -7.86 11.84
N LEU A 404 9.12 -8.35 13.02
CA LEU A 404 8.51 -9.54 13.63
C LEU A 404 7.07 -9.29 14.11
N LEU A 405 6.74 -8.07 14.52
CA LEU A 405 5.35 -7.69 14.80
C LEU A 405 4.49 -7.85 13.54
N VAL A 406 4.89 -7.23 12.44
CA VAL A 406 4.10 -7.27 11.19
C VAL A 406 4.02 -8.66 10.58
N LEU A 407 5.08 -9.47 10.65
CA LEU A 407 5.01 -10.86 10.18
C LEU A 407 3.98 -11.69 10.97
N LYS A 408 3.87 -11.44 12.29
CA LYS A 408 2.82 -12.06 13.13
C LYS A 408 1.43 -11.52 12.83
N ASP A 409 1.26 -10.20 12.68
CA ASP A 409 -0.02 -9.57 12.30
C ASP A 409 -0.54 -10.14 10.96
N LEU A 410 0.35 -10.40 10.00
CA LEU A 410 0.02 -11.02 8.72
C LEU A 410 -0.18 -12.54 8.80
N GLY A 411 -0.06 -13.14 9.98
CA GLY A 411 -0.14 -14.60 10.18
C GLY A 411 0.95 -15.39 9.47
N ILE A 412 2.07 -14.78 9.07
CA ILE A 412 3.18 -15.50 8.41
C ILE A 412 3.95 -16.29 9.48
N GLN A 413 4.12 -17.59 9.27
CA GLN A 413 4.90 -18.43 10.16
C GLN A 413 6.38 -18.06 10.06
N VAL A 414 7.02 -17.75 11.19
CA VAL A 414 8.45 -17.41 11.28
C VAL A 414 9.20 -18.55 11.96
N GLU A 415 10.10 -19.22 11.23
CA GLU A 415 11.00 -20.25 11.79
C GLU A 415 12.05 -19.61 12.69
N ARG A 416 12.68 -18.54 12.19
CA ARG A 416 13.84 -17.91 12.80
C ARG A 416 13.84 -16.41 12.55
N TYR A 417 14.13 -15.63 13.59
CA TYR A 417 14.28 -14.19 13.50
C TYR A 417 15.56 -13.79 14.23
N VAL A 418 16.63 -13.52 13.47
CA VAL A 418 17.93 -13.09 13.98
C VAL A 418 18.00 -11.58 13.87
N ALA A 419 18.33 -10.90 14.97
CA ALA A 419 18.27 -9.45 15.06
C ALA A 419 19.60 -8.83 15.52
N SER A 420 20.10 -7.85 14.78
CA SER A 420 21.20 -6.98 15.20
C SER A 420 20.64 -5.67 15.75
N GLU A 421 20.95 -5.40 17.02
CA GLU A 421 20.60 -4.18 17.74
C GLU A 421 21.60 -3.98 18.89
N VAL A 422 21.83 -2.74 19.30
CA VAL A 422 22.77 -2.34 20.37
C VAL A 422 22.12 -1.45 21.44
N CYS A 423 20.87 -1.03 21.24
CA CYS A 423 20.12 -0.24 22.20
C CYS A 423 19.37 -1.17 23.17
N GLU A 424 19.82 -1.26 24.42
CA GLU A 424 19.20 -2.10 25.46
C GLU A 424 17.69 -1.89 25.61
N ASP A 425 17.23 -0.63 25.56
CA ASP A 425 15.79 -0.27 25.56
C ASP A 425 15.02 -0.96 24.42
N SER A 426 15.60 -0.98 23.20
CA SER A 426 15.02 -1.63 22.02
C SER A 426 14.97 -3.15 22.17
N ILE A 427 16.09 -3.75 22.57
CA ILE A 427 16.24 -5.19 22.81
C ILE A 427 15.23 -5.65 23.87
N THR A 428 15.05 -4.87 24.93
CA THR A 428 14.09 -5.16 26.00
C THR A 428 12.65 -5.16 25.50
N VAL A 429 12.25 -4.23 24.62
CA VAL A 429 10.92 -4.26 23.98
C VAL A 429 10.75 -5.53 23.16
N GLY A 430 11.72 -5.87 22.30
CA GLY A 430 11.66 -7.05 21.45
C GLY A 430 11.59 -8.36 22.25
N MET A 431 12.46 -8.53 23.24
CA MET A 431 12.47 -9.72 24.12
C MET A 431 11.13 -9.92 24.83
N VAL A 432 10.55 -8.85 25.41
CA VAL A 432 9.28 -8.93 26.14
C VAL A 432 8.11 -9.17 25.19
N ARG A 433 7.96 -8.36 24.13
CA ARG A 433 6.81 -8.45 23.20
C ARG A 433 6.83 -9.73 22.37
N HIS A 434 8.00 -10.27 22.07
CA HIS A 434 8.15 -11.48 21.26
C HIS A 434 8.51 -12.72 22.08
N HIS A 435 8.42 -12.66 23.41
CA HIS A 435 8.54 -13.80 24.32
C HIS A 435 9.87 -14.58 24.10
N GLY A 436 10.98 -13.85 23.98
CA GLY A 436 12.30 -14.43 23.76
C GLY A 436 12.54 -15.10 22.39
N ARG A 437 11.59 -15.03 21.43
CA ARG A 437 11.73 -15.65 20.10
C ARG A 437 12.78 -15.01 19.17
N ILE A 438 13.35 -13.86 19.57
CA ILE A 438 14.34 -13.14 18.77
C ILE A 438 15.74 -13.56 19.21
N MET A 439 16.56 -14.02 18.26
CA MET A 439 17.98 -14.26 18.48
C MET A 439 18.75 -12.95 18.29
N TYR A 440 19.01 -12.24 19.39
CA TYR A 440 19.82 -11.02 19.35
C TYR A 440 21.32 -11.32 19.24
N VAL A 441 21.99 -10.67 18.29
CA VAL A 441 23.41 -10.90 17.97
C VAL A 441 24.32 -9.68 18.20
N GLY A 442 23.76 -8.61 18.78
CA GLY A 442 24.50 -7.38 19.11
C GLY A 442 24.85 -6.53 17.89
N ASP A 443 26.04 -5.94 17.92
CA ASP A 443 26.52 -4.97 16.91
C ASP A 443 26.73 -5.62 15.53
N VAL A 444 26.10 -5.05 14.50
CA VAL A 444 26.14 -5.50 13.11
C VAL A 444 27.57 -5.70 12.57
N ARG A 445 28.52 -4.88 13.04
CA ARG A 445 29.93 -4.89 12.60
C ARG A 445 30.67 -6.16 13.02
N ASN A 446 30.17 -6.85 14.04
CA ASN A 446 30.74 -8.10 14.55
C ASN A 446 30.18 -9.34 13.81
N ILE A 447 29.23 -9.17 12.89
CA ILE A 447 28.63 -10.27 12.13
C ILE A 447 29.53 -10.64 10.95
N THR A 448 30.07 -11.86 10.98
CA THR A 448 30.97 -12.41 9.96
C THR A 448 30.22 -13.27 8.94
N HIS A 449 30.86 -13.57 7.80
CA HIS A 449 30.35 -14.54 6.83
C HIS A 449 30.00 -15.89 7.47
N LYS A 450 30.86 -16.38 8.38
CA LYS A 450 30.64 -17.63 9.13
C LYS A 450 29.34 -17.58 9.93
N HIS A 451 29.06 -16.48 10.62
CA HIS A 451 27.81 -16.31 11.37
C HIS A 451 26.58 -16.38 10.44
N ILE A 452 26.63 -15.75 9.25
CA ILE A 452 25.53 -15.80 8.29
C ILE A 452 25.29 -17.23 7.76
N GLN A 453 26.35 -18.02 7.55
CA GLN A 453 26.23 -19.43 7.19
C GLN A 453 25.64 -20.29 8.32
N GLU A 454 26.06 -20.07 9.57
CA GLU A 454 25.61 -20.85 10.74
C GLU A 454 24.16 -20.52 11.14
N TRP A 455 23.74 -19.26 11.01
CA TRP A 455 22.40 -18.81 11.39
C TRP A 455 21.37 -18.92 10.25
N GLY A 456 21.83 -19.02 9.01
CA GLY A 456 21.01 -19.08 7.81
C GLY A 456 20.54 -20.49 7.43
N PRO A 457 20.14 -20.69 6.16
CA PRO A 457 19.94 -19.63 5.15
C PRO A 457 18.76 -18.71 5.52
N PHE A 458 18.82 -17.45 5.06
CA PHE A 458 17.78 -16.45 5.32
C PHE A 458 16.96 -16.18 4.06
N ASP A 459 15.64 -16.09 4.18
CA ASP A 459 14.72 -15.83 3.06
C ASP A 459 14.30 -14.35 2.98
N LEU A 460 14.48 -13.60 4.08
CA LEU A 460 14.21 -12.17 4.16
C LEU A 460 15.33 -11.44 4.93
N VAL A 461 15.93 -10.41 4.32
CA VAL A 461 16.92 -9.52 4.96
C VAL A 461 16.40 -8.10 5.02
N ILE A 462 16.20 -7.55 6.22
CA ILE A 462 15.61 -6.21 6.41
C ILE A 462 16.48 -5.31 7.28
N GLY A 463 16.39 -3.98 7.08
CA GLY A 463 17.01 -3.04 8.01
C GLY A 463 16.82 -1.56 7.70
N GLY A 464 16.97 -0.73 8.72
CA GLY A 464 16.88 0.73 8.65
C GLY A 464 18.03 1.38 9.41
N SER A 465 19.14 1.67 8.72
CA SER A 465 20.34 2.19 9.38
C SER A 465 20.12 3.61 9.96
N PRO A 466 20.80 4.00 11.06
CA PRO A 466 20.55 5.27 11.76
C PRO A 466 20.70 6.51 10.87
N CYS A 467 19.57 7.16 10.57
CA CYS A 467 19.46 8.28 9.62
C CYS A 467 20.07 9.61 10.09
N ASN A 468 20.62 9.69 11.31
CA ASN A 468 21.06 10.94 11.95
C ASN A 468 22.14 11.68 11.13
N ASP A 469 23.10 10.94 10.59
CA ASP A 469 24.19 11.49 9.77
C ASP A 469 23.85 11.57 8.27
N LEU A 470 22.74 10.97 7.84
CA LEU A 470 22.24 11.11 6.47
C LEU A 470 21.30 12.30 6.31
N SER A 471 20.58 12.69 7.37
CA SER A 471 19.49 13.64 7.22
C SER A 471 19.94 15.10 7.09
N ILE A 472 19.50 15.78 6.03
CA ILE A 472 19.82 17.20 5.76
C ILE A 472 19.29 18.16 6.83
N VAL A 473 18.30 17.74 7.63
CA VAL A 473 17.76 18.53 8.75
C VAL A 473 18.67 18.52 9.98
N ASN A 474 19.73 17.70 9.98
CA ASN A 474 20.81 17.76 10.96
C ASN A 474 21.96 18.63 10.43
N PRO A 475 22.26 19.78 11.05
CA PRO A 475 23.40 20.61 10.65
C PRO A 475 24.74 19.92 10.90
N ALA A 476 24.82 19.03 11.89
CA ALA A 476 26.02 18.30 12.28
C ALA A 476 26.13 16.91 11.59
N ARG A 477 25.44 16.72 10.47
CA ARG A 477 25.43 15.45 9.72
C ARG A 477 26.81 15.18 9.10
N LYS A 478 27.22 13.92 9.08
CA LYS A 478 28.50 13.50 8.47
C LYS A 478 28.39 12.86 7.08
N GLY A 479 27.18 12.61 6.57
CA GLY A 479 26.93 11.96 5.28
C GLY A 479 27.12 10.44 5.30
N LEU A 480 26.98 9.81 4.14
CA LEU A 480 26.98 8.34 4.00
C LEU A 480 28.28 7.64 4.43
N PHE A 481 29.44 8.27 4.22
CA PHE A 481 30.75 7.62 4.41
C PHE A 481 31.31 7.78 5.84
N GLU A 482 30.68 8.58 6.69
CA GLU A 482 31.14 8.90 8.03
C GLU A 482 30.05 8.67 9.10
N GLY A 483 30.44 8.84 10.37
CA GLY A 483 29.50 8.79 11.50
C GLY A 483 28.72 7.48 11.58
N THR A 484 27.40 7.58 11.74
CA THR A 484 26.49 6.43 11.65
C THR A 484 26.04 6.13 10.22
N GLY A 485 26.30 7.01 9.25
CA GLY A 485 25.94 6.80 7.84
C GLY A 485 26.59 5.54 7.27
N ARG A 486 27.84 5.27 7.67
CA ARG A 486 28.60 4.08 7.24
C ARG A 486 27.94 2.74 7.57
N LEU A 487 26.99 2.71 8.52
CA LEU A 487 26.27 1.48 8.89
C LEU A 487 25.38 0.96 7.74
N PHE A 488 25.07 1.79 6.75
CA PHE A 488 24.54 1.34 5.46
C PHE A 488 25.42 0.26 4.80
N PHE A 489 26.75 0.41 4.84
CA PHE A 489 27.66 -0.56 4.20
C PHE A 489 27.67 -1.92 4.90
N GLU A 490 27.34 -1.97 6.19
CA GLU A 490 27.16 -3.24 6.92
C GLU A 490 25.88 -3.95 6.49
N PHE A 491 24.79 -3.21 6.21
CA PHE A 491 23.60 -3.79 5.58
C PHE A 491 23.93 -4.33 4.19
N TYR A 492 24.58 -3.53 3.34
CA TYR A 492 24.97 -3.96 1.99
C TYR A 492 25.85 -5.21 2.01
N ARG A 493 26.88 -5.23 2.86
CA ARG A 493 27.76 -6.38 3.07
C ARG A 493 26.95 -7.62 3.44
N LEU A 494 26.19 -7.58 4.53
CA LEU A 494 25.45 -8.74 5.04
C LEU A 494 24.31 -9.19 4.12
N LEU A 495 23.71 -8.27 3.34
CA LEU A 495 22.78 -8.61 2.27
C LEU A 495 23.44 -9.46 1.19
N HIS A 496 24.68 -9.15 0.80
CA HIS A 496 25.44 -9.95 -0.15
C HIS A 496 25.79 -11.33 0.43
N GLU A 497 26.24 -11.39 1.69
CA GLU A 497 26.59 -12.64 2.39
C GLU A 497 25.38 -13.60 2.56
N ALA A 498 24.16 -13.05 2.70
CA ALA A 498 22.94 -13.82 2.90
C ALA A 498 22.20 -14.20 1.60
N ARG A 499 22.61 -13.63 0.45
CA ARG A 499 21.99 -13.86 -0.86
C ARG A 499 22.17 -15.34 -1.27
N PRO A 500 21.16 -16.00 -1.87
CA PRO A 500 21.32 -17.34 -2.43
C PRO A 500 22.47 -17.40 -3.43
N LYS A 501 23.14 -18.55 -3.50
CA LYS A 501 24.19 -18.79 -4.50
C LYS A 501 23.58 -18.89 -5.90
N GLU A 502 24.41 -18.69 -6.92
CA GLU A 502 23.98 -18.90 -8.31
C GLU A 502 23.51 -20.35 -8.51
N GLY A 503 22.35 -20.54 -9.14
CA GLY A 503 21.65 -21.82 -9.23
C GLY A 503 20.66 -22.13 -8.08
N GLU A 504 20.67 -21.37 -6.97
CA GLU A 504 19.63 -21.49 -5.93
C GLU A 504 18.41 -20.61 -6.27
N ASP A 505 17.34 -21.24 -6.78
CA ASP A 505 16.08 -20.55 -7.10
C ASP A 505 15.09 -20.43 -5.92
N ARG A 506 15.59 -20.49 -4.67
CA ARG A 506 14.76 -20.23 -3.49
C ARG A 506 14.33 -18.74 -3.48
N PRO A 507 13.07 -18.43 -3.12
CA PRO A 507 12.64 -17.05 -2.93
C PRO A 507 13.52 -16.32 -1.89
N PHE A 508 14.08 -15.18 -2.28
CA PHE A 508 14.92 -14.36 -1.41
C PHE A 508 14.57 -12.88 -1.54
N PHE A 509 14.14 -12.30 -0.43
CA PHE A 509 13.65 -10.94 -0.36
C PHE A 509 14.51 -10.08 0.54
N TRP A 510 14.52 -8.78 0.26
CA TRP A 510 15.19 -7.81 1.11
C TRP A 510 14.53 -6.44 1.06
N LEU A 511 14.70 -5.68 2.14
CA LEU A 511 14.16 -4.32 2.29
C LEU A 511 15.12 -3.44 3.11
N PHE A 512 15.55 -2.33 2.52
CA PHE A 512 16.29 -1.27 3.21
C PHE A 512 15.44 0.00 3.29
N GLU A 513 15.33 0.58 4.49
CA GLU A 513 14.59 1.82 4.73
C GLU A 513 15.51 2.97 5.13
N ASN A 514 15.19 4.19 4.67
CA ASN A 514 15.75 5.41 5.25
C ASN A 514 14.93 6.68 4.97
N VAL A 515 15.37 7.81 5.54
CA VAL A 515 14.65 9.10 5.46
C VAL A 515 14.65 9.71 4.05
N VAL A 516 13.50 10.26 3.64
CA VAL A 516 13.40 11.07 2.40
C VAL A 516 14.29 12.31 2.44
N ALA A 517 14.45 12.91 3.62
CA ALA A 517 15.25 14.11 3.82
C ALA A 517 16.75 13.79 3.96
N MET A 518 17.32 13.02 3.02
CA MET A 518 18.76 12.75 2.89
C MET A 518 19.39 13.57 1.75
N GLY A 519 20.71 13.59 1.64
CA GLY A 519 21.40 14.24 0.52
C GLY A 519 21.09 13.54 -0.81
N VAL A 520 21.02 14.31 -1.91
CA VAL A 520 20.75 13.74 -3.25
C VAL A 520 21.90 12.82 -3.69
N SER A 521 23.14 13.15 -3.31
CA SER A 521 24.31 12.27 -3.48
C SER A 521 24.16 10.98 -2.68
N ASP A 522 23.83 11.07 -1.38
CA ASP A 522 23.68 9.90 -0.50
C ASP A 522 22.58 8.96 -1.04
N LYS A 523 21.43 9.50 -1.47
CA LYS A 523 20.35 8.74 -2.10
C LYS A 523 20.83 7.98 -3.34
N ARG A 524 21.48 8.70 -4.26
CA ARG A 524 21.98 8.14 -5.52
C ARG A 524 23.03 7.06 -5.27
N ASP A 525 23.91 7.29 -4.32
CA ASP A 525 25.00 6.36 -4.02
C ASP A 525 24.46 5.11 -3.29
N ILE A 526 23.47 5.24 -2.38
CA ILE A 526 22.69 4.10 -1.86
C ILE A 526 22.01 3.32 -3.01
N SER A 527 21.31 3.99 -3.93
CA SER A 527 20.68 3.34 -5.09
C SER A 527 21.69 2.56 -5.95
N ARG A 528 22.92 3.08 -6.11
CA ARG A 528 24.00 2.41 -6.85
C ARG A 528 24.50 1.15 -6.15
N PHE A 529 24.75 1.22 -4.84
CA PHE A 529 25.16 0.05 -4.06
C PHE A 529 24.06 -1.02 -3.99
N LEU A 530 22.79 -0.61 -3.95
CA LEU A 530 21.63 -1.52 -3.89
C LEU A 530 21.06 -1.89 -5.27
N GLU A 531 21.67 -1.42 -6.36
CA GLU A 531 21.29 -1.69 -7.75
C GLU A 531 19.80 -1.46 -8.07
N CYS A 532 19.16 -0.52 -7.37
CA CYS A 532 17.74 -0.18 -7.58
C CYS A 532 17.40 1.21 -7.04
N ASN A 533 16.28 1.76 -7.51
CA ASN A 533 15.74 3.03 -7.02
C ASN A 533 14.70 2.84 -5.91
N PRO A 534 14.60 3.77 -4.95
CA PRO A 534 13.69 3.65 -3.83
C PRO A 534 12.26 4.03 -4.20
N VAL A 535 11.31 3.27 -3.66
CA VAL A 535 9.91 3.71 -3.55
C VAL A 535 9.81 4.75 -2.43
N MET A 536 9.09 5.84 -2.67
CA MET A 536 8.78 6.84 -1.65
C MET A 536 7.38 6.59 -1.11
N ILE A 537 7.26 6.29 0.19
CA ILE A 537 5.99 6.06 0.85
C ILE A 537 5.87 7.01 2.05
N ASP A 538 4.75 7.73 2.15
CA ASP A 538 4.43 8.58 3.30
C ASP A 538 3.31 7.93 4.11
N ALA A 539 3.58 7.63 5.39
CA ALA A 539 2.63 6.98 6.27
C ALA A 539 1.32 7.77 6.45
N LYS A 540 1.25 9.06 6.07
CA LYS A 540 0.02 9.87 6.17
C LYS A 540 -1.19 9.25 5.47
N GLU A 541 -0.97 8.42 4.44
CA GLU A 541 -2.07 7.79 3.68
C GLU A 541 -2.75 6.67 4.50
N VAL A 542 -2.08 6.13 5.53
CA VAL A 542 -2.52 4.99 6.37
C VAL A 542 -2.34 5.23 7.88
N SER A 543 -2.09 6.48 8.29
CA SER A 543 -1.89 6.85 9.69
C SER A 543 -2.09 8.35 9.92
N ALA A 544 -2.20 8.73 11.19
CA ALA A 544 -2.32 10.11 11.66
C ALA A 544 -1.03 10.94 11.63
N ALA A 545 0.04 10.50 10.95
CA ALA A 545 1.30 11.24 10.88
C ALA A 545 1.95 11.25 9.49
N HIS A 546 2.50 12.40 9.11
CA HIS A 546 3.49 12.50 8.05
C HIS A 546 4.76 11.73 8.46
N ARG A 547 5.16 10.74 7.66
CA ARG A 547 6.39 9.97 7.84
C ARG A 547 6.89 9.45 6.49
N ALA A 548 7.15 10.36 5.55
CA ALA A 548 7.77 10.05 4.26
C ALA A 548 9.13 9.35 4.44
N ARG A 549 9.29 8.19 3.78
CA ARG A 549 10.47 7.33 3.78
C ARG A 549 10.76 6.76 2.39
N TYR A 550 12.03 6.46 2.16
CA TYR A 550 12.52 5.73 1.00
C TYR A 550 12.70 4.26 1.37
N PHE A 551 12.22 3.38 0.49
CA PHE A 551 12.32 1.92 0.61
C PHE A 551 12.98 1.36 -0.65
N TRP A 552 14.17 0.79 -0.50
CA TRP A 552 14.84 -0.01 -1.53
C TRP A 552 14.58 -1.49 -1.24
N GLY A 553 14.37 -2.31 -2.25
CA GLY A 553 14.09 -3.73 -2.05
C GLY A 553 13.59 -4.43 -3.30
N ASN A 554 13.29 -5.72 -3.15
CA ASN A 554 12.73 -6.57 -4.19
C ASN A 554 11.42 -7.26 -3.76
N LEU A 555 10.71 -6.71 -2.76
CA LEU A 555 9.41 -7.24 -2.37
C LEU A 555 8.41 -7.10 -3.54
N PRO A 556 7.53 -8.08 -3.79
CA PRO A 556 6.62 -8.03 -4.94
C PRO A 556 5.66 -6.84 -4.84
N GLY A 557 5.66 -5.95 -5.84
CA GLY A 557 4.69 -4.85 -5.92
C GLY A 557 4.86 -3.74 -4.89
N MET A 558 6.09 -3.44 -4.43
CA MET A 558 6.36 -2.28 -3.56
C MET A 558 5.83 -0.94 -4.10
N ASN A 559 5.66 -0.81 -5.41
CA ASN A 559 5.16 0.40 -6.08
C ASN A 559 3.62 0.47 -6.15
N ARG A 560 2.91 -0.55 -5.66
CA ARG A 560 1.44 -0.59 -5.70
C ARG A 560 0.85 0.56 -4.86
N PRO A 561 -0.36 1.05 -5.16
CA PRO A 561 -0.95 2.14 -4.38
C PRO A 561 -1.14 1.72 -2.92
N LEU A 562 -0.82 2.64 -2.01
CA LEU A 562 -0.99 2.45 -0.58
C LEU A 562 -2.43 2.80 -0.18
N THR A 563 -3.24 1.77 0.08
CA THR A 563 -4.64 1.88 0.52
C THR A 563 -4.74 1.64 2.02
N ALA A 564 -5.56 2.43 2.71
CA ALA A 564 -5.85 2.27 4.13
C ALA A 564 -6.87 1.16 4.39
N MET A 565 -6.61 0.35 5.40
CA MET A 565 -7.55 -0.65 5.93
C MET A 565 -8.57 0.03 6.86
N ALA A 566 -9.73 -0.61 7.08
CA ALA A 566 -10.75 -0.07 8.01
C ALA A 566 -10.26 0.10 9.46
N ASN A 567 -9.22 -0.64 9.87
CA ASN A 567 -8.59 -0.56 11.19
C ASN A 567 -7.51 0.54 11.30
N ASP A 568 -7.12 1.19 10.19
CA ASP A 568 -6.07 2.22 10.18
C ASP A 568 -6.61 3.58 10.67
N ARG A 569 -5.93 4.16 11.65
CA ARG A 569 -6.33 5.45 12.26
C ARG A 569 -5.76 6.61 11.47
N LEU A 570 -6.56 7.14 10.55
CA LEU A 570 -6.15 8.20 9.65
C LEU A 570 -6.08 9.55 10.34
N ASP A 571 -7.00 9.89 11.23
CA ASP A 571 -7.02 11.19 11.88
C ASP A 571 -6.49 11.12 13.32
N LEU A 572 -5.81 12.18 13.75
CA LEU A 572 -5.19 12.24 15.08
C LEU A 572 -6.21 12.03 16.20
N GLN A 573 -7.44 12.52 16.01
CA GLN A 573 -8.51 12.39 16.99
C GLN A 573 -8.82 10.91 17.32
N ASP A 574 -8.69 10.02 16.34
CA ASP A 574 -8.90 8.57 16.52
C ASP A 574 -7.77 7.92 17.33
N CYS A 575 -6.61 8.57 17.44
CA CYS A 575 -5.49 8.08 18.25
C CYS A 575 -5.56 8.53 19.72
N LEU A 576 -6.32 9.58 20.04
CA LEU A 576 -6.32 10.19 21.38
C LEU A 576 -7.12 9.38 22.41
N GLU A 577 -6.84 9.62 23.69
CA GLU A 577 -7.70 9.15 24.78
C GLU A 577 -8.98 9.99 24.97
N HIS A 578 -9.96 9.39 25.63
CA HIS A 578 -11.24 10.05 25.95
C HIS A 578 -11.04 11.35 26.74
N GLY A 579 -11.82 12.39 26.41
CA GLY A 579 -11.71 13.72 27.03
C GLY A 579 -10.58 14.59 26.48
N ARG A 580 -9.92 14.18 25.38
CA ARG A 580 -8.86 14.92 24.69
C ARG A 580 -9.25 15.22 23.25
N THR A 581 -8.86 16.38 22.76
CA THR A 581 -9.26 16.88 21.43
C THR A 581 -8.04 17.21 20.59
N ALA A 582 -8.01 16.73 19.35
CA ALA A 582 -6.94 17.02 18.40
C ALA A 582 -7.04 18.47 17.89
N LYS A 583 -5.90 19.14 17.75
CA LYS A 583 -5.79 20.46 17.11
C LYS A 583 -5.47 20.40 15.62
N PHE A 584 -5.05 19.23 15.15
CA PHE A 584 -4.57 18.98 13.78
C PHE A 584 -4.99 17.58 13.37
N ASP A 585 -5.48 17.41 12.15
CA ASP A 585 -5.92 16.11 11.64
C ASP A 585 -4.74 15.13 11.48
N LYS A 586 -3.59 15.65 11.02
CA LYS A 586 -2.33 14.91 10.85
C LYS A 586 -1.19 15.59 11.60
N LEU A 587 -0.34 14.79 12.24
CA LEU A 587 0.90 15.24 12.87
C LEU A 587 2.03 15.40 11.84
N ARG A 588 2.93 16.35 12.08
CA ARG A 588 4.27 16.32 11.45
C ARG A 588 5.11 15.17 11.99
N THR A 589 6.14 14.80 11.24
CA THR A 589 7.07 13.69 11.55
C THR A 589 7.59 13.74 12.99
N ILE A 590 7.13 12.81 13.82
CA ILE A 590 7.68 12.57 15.16
C ILE A 590 9.03 11.86 15.03
N THR A 591 10.02 12.40 15.75
CA THR A 591 11.42 11.96 15.76
C THR A 591 11.89 11.67 17.20
N THR A 592 13.16 11.31 17.34
CA THR A 592 13.85 11.16 18.62
C THR A 592 13.96 12.44 19.46
N ARG A 593 13.77 13.62 18.86
CA ARG A 593 13.84 14.91 19.55
C ARG A 593 12.48 15.23 20.19
N SER A 594 12.47 15.51 21.50
CA SER A 594 11.27 15.89 22.26
C SER A 594 10.43 16.97 21.58
N ASN A 595 11.08 18.02 21.07
CA ASN A 595 10.45 19.15 20.39
C ASN A 595 9.72 18.78 19.08
N SER A 596 9.96 17.62 18.46
CA SER A 596 9.25 17.21 17.23
C SER A 596 7.77 16.85 17.43
N ILE A 597 7.30 16.76 18.69
CA ILE A 597 5.86 16.70 19.01
C ILE A 597 5.17 18.05 18.73
N LYS A 598 5.91 19.17 18.82
CA LYS A 598 5.37 20.51 18.62
C LYS A 598 5.09 20.79 17.14
N GLN A 599 3.97 21.44 16.87
CA GLN A 599 3.42 21.69 15.54
C GLN A 599 3.46 23.19 15.17
N GLY A 600 3.23 23.50 13.89
CA GLY A 600 3.21 24.88 13.39
C GLY A 600 4.60 25.56 13.33
N LYS A 601 4.62 26.89 13.13
CA LYS A 601 5.84 27.69 13.34
C LYS A 601 5.98 28.04 14.82
N ASP A 602 4.84 28.35 15.44
CA ASP A 602 4.66 28.87 16.79
C ASP A 602 4.76 27.79 17.89
N GLN A 603 5.14 26.57 17.52
CA GLN A 603 5.53 25.49 18.43
C GLN A 603 4.41 25.03 19.39
N HIS A 604 3.15 25.06 18.94
CA HIS A 604 1.99 24.55 19.69
C HIS A 604 2.09 23.04 19.97
N PHE A 605 1.57 22.59 21.11
CA PHE A 605 1.33 21.17 21.31
C PHE A 605 0.08 20.71 20.53
N PRO A 606 0.00 19.44 20.11
CA PRO A 606 -1.01 18.96 19.15
C PRO A 606 -2.39 18.62 19.75
N VAL A 607 -2.52 18.60 21.08
CA VAL A 607 -3.74 18.16 21.77
C VAL A 607 -4.24 19.26 22.72
N TYR A 608 -5.56 19.33 22.90
CA TYR A 608 -6.20 20.00 24.03
C TYR A 608 -6.74 18.98 25.04
N MET A 609 -6.54 19.25 26.32
CA MET A 609 -7.19 18.58 27.44
C MET A 609 -7.67 19.64 28.42
N ASN A 610 -8.96 19.63 28.79
CA ASN A 610 -9.56 20.62 29.68
C ASN A 610 -9.23 22.08 29.30
N ASN A 611 -9.35 22.41 28.00
CA ASN A 611 -9.02 23.70 27.38
C ASN A 611 -7.55 24.17 27.56
N LYS A 612 -6.62 23.28 27.90
CA LYS A 612 -5.17 23.55 27.96
C LYS A 612 -4.42 22.73 26.91
N GLU A 613 -3.35 23.30 26.36
CA GLU A 613 -2.47 22.57 25.45
C GLU A 613 -1.77 21.41 26.19
N ASP A 614 -1.76 20.22 25.57
CA ASP A 614 -1.05 19.05 26.08
C ASP A 614 -0.31 18.29 24.96
N ILE A 615 0.72 17.55 25.36
CA ILE A 615 1.52 16.66 24.53
C ILE A 615 0.81 15.33 24.30
N LEU A 616 1.22 14.61 23.26
CA LEU A 616 0.83 13.20 23.08
C LEU A 616 1.38 12.34 24.21
N TRP A 617 0.53 11.44 24.70
CA TRP A 617 0.90 10.35 25.59
C TRP A 617 1.54 9.20 24.78
N CYS A 618 2.34 8.33 25.43
CA CYS A 618 3.04 7.26 24.71
C CYS A 618 2.08 6.28 24.02
N THR A 619 0.92 6.00 24.62
CA THR A 619 -0.14 5.17 24.03
C THR A 619 -0.81 5.81 22.82
N GLU A 620 -0.97 7.13 22.81
CA GLU A 620 -1.45 7.89 21.64
C GLU A 620 -0.41 7.85 20.51
N MET A 621 0.88 7.99 20.83
CA MET A 621 1.96 7.84 19.84
C MET A 621 2.09 6.42 19.29
N GLU A 622 1.88 5.38 20.11
CA GLU A 622 1.84 3.98 19.65
C GLU A 622 0.77 3.80 18.57
N ARG A 623 -0.45 4.30 18.82
CA ARG A 623 -1.56 4.29 17.84
C ARG A 623 -1.24 5.08 16.56
N VAL A 624 -0.64 6.27 16.68
CA VAL A 624 -0.21 7.10 15.53
C VAL A 624 0.78 6.34 14.63
N PHE A 625 1.62 5.47 15.20
CA PHE A 625 2.58 4.65 14.46
C PHE A 625 2.03 3.26 14.07
N GLY A 626 0.79 2.95 14.44
CA GLY A 626 0.11 1.67 14.20
C GLY A 626 0.54 0.53 15.11
N PHE A 627 1.28 0.79 16.19
CA PHE A 627 1.60 -0.24 17.19
C PHE A 627 0.39 -0.56 18.07
N PRO A 628 0.29 -1.81 18.58
CA PRO A 628 -0.60 -2.15 19.66
C PRO A 628 -0.41 -1.19 20.85
N VAL A 629 -1.51 -0.84 21.52
CA VAL A 629 -1.44 0.04 22.70
C VAL A 629 -0.62 -0.66 23.80
N HIS A 630 0.24 0.10 24.47
CA HIS A 630 1.24 -0.37 25.44
C HIS A 630 2.42 -1.16 24.84
N TYR A 631 2.63 -1.21 23.52
CA TYR A 631 3.73 -1.98 22.93
C TYR A 631 5.13 -1.60 23.47
N THR A 632 5.41 -0.32 23.70
CA THR A 632 6.69 0.14 24.30
C THR A 632 6.64 0.26 25.82
N ASP A 633 5.54 -0.17 26.45
CA ASP A 633 5.34 -0.12 27.90
C ASP A 633 6.02 -1.33 28.57
N VAL A 634 7.34 -1.25 28.72
CA VAL A 634 8.18 -2.28 29.36
C VAL A 634 9.26 -1.61 30.22
N SER A 635 9.83 -2.40 31.15
CA SER A 635 11.03 -2.08 31.95
C SER A 635 11.08 -0.71 32.64
N ASN A 636 9.92 -0.11 32.99
CA ASN A 636 9.81 1.21 33.61
C ASN A 636 10.53 2.34 32.81
N MET A 637 10.61 2.21 31.49
CA MET A 637 11.24 3.21 30.63
C MET A 637 10.60 4.60 30.78
N SER A 638 11.43 5.64 30.83
CA SER A 638 10.96 7.02 30.82
C SER A 638 10.17 7.36 29.55
N ARG A 639 9.23 8.31 29.65
CA ARG A 639 8.45 8.83 28.51
C ARG A 639 9.33 9.25 27.34
N LEU A 640 10.52 9.81 27.63
CA LEU A 640 11.49 10.24 26.60
C LEU A 640 12.21 9.06 25.94
N ALA A 641 12.50 7.98 26.67
CA ALA A 641 13.03 6.74 26.09
C ALA A 641 12.00 6.12 25.12
N ARG A 642 10.76 5.92 25.57
CA ARG A 642 9.64 5.44 24.72
C ARG A 642 9.44 6.31 23.49
N GLN A 643 9.48 7.65 23.63
CA GLN A 643 9.45 8.56 22.48
C GLN A 643 10.62 8.36 21.50
N ARG A 644 11.84 8.14 22.01
CA ARG A 644 13.02 7.89 21.15
C ARG A 644 12.91 6.58 20.38
N LEU A 645 12.36 5.53 21.00
CA LEU A 645 12.11 4.24 20.35
C LEU A 645 11.09 4.40 19.20
N LEU A 646 9.89 4.90 19.50
CA LEU A 646 8.85 5.15 18.51
C LEU A 646 9.33 6.12 17.42
N GLY A 647 10.03 7.20 17.79
CA GLY A 647 10.59 8.17 16.86
C GLY A 647 11.56 7.56 15.82
N ARG A 648 12.20 6.42 16.13
CA ARG A 648 13.08 5.66 15.22
C ARG A 648 12.34 4.59 14.41
N SER A 649 11.31 3.96 14.96
CA SER A 649 10.67 2.79 14.36
C SER A 649 10.03 3.06 13.00
N TRP A 650 9.71 2.00 12.28
CA TRP A 650 8.84 2.09 11.11
C TRP A 650 7.39 2.40 11.51
N SER A 651 6.57 2.75 10.52
CA SER A 651 5.11 2.77 10.65
C SER A 651 4.60 1.36 10.38
N VAL A 652 3.88 0.76 11.33
CA VAL A 652 3.36 -0.61 11.24
C VAL A 652 2.52 -0.84 9.97
N PRO A 653 1.50 -0.02 9.64
CA PRO A 653 0.69 -0.25 8.43
C PRO A 653 1.50 -0.13 7.12
N VAL A 654 2.54 0.70 7.07
CA VAL A 654 3.43 0.78 5.88
C VAL A 654 4.22 -0.51 5.70
N ILE A 655 4.76 -1.08 6.79
CA ILE A 655 5.49 -2.36 6.71
C ILE A 655 4.52 -3.52 6.46
N ARG A 656 3.30 -3.48 7.01
CA ARG A 656 2.22 -4.45 6.70
C ARG A 656 1.91 -4.44 5.20
N HIS A 657 1.74 -3.27 4.60
CA HIS A 657 1.55 -3.11 3.16
C HIS A 657 2.69 -3.73 2.33
N LEU A 658 3.94 -3.50 2.74
CA LEU A 658 5.14 -4.02 2.05
C LEU A 658 5.33 -5.53 2.21
N PHE A 659 5.02 -6.09 3.38
CA PHE A 659 5.20 -7.51 3.69
C PHE A 659 4.00 -8.39 3.28
N ALA A 660 2.79 -7.83 3.11
CA ALA A 660 1.60 -8.60 2.74
C ALA A 660 1.77 -9.57 1.54
N PRO A 661 2.49 -9.23 0.45
CA PRO A 661 2.72 -10.14 -0.67
C PRO A 661 3.55 -11.40 -0.31
N LEU A 662 4.30 -11.39 0.81
CA LEU A 662 5.09 -12.54 1.26
C LEU A 662 4.21 -13.75 1.63
N LYS A 663 2.91 -13.54 1.92
CA LYS A 663 1.94 -14.64 2.12
C LYS A 663 1.79 -15.55 0.89
N GLU A 664 2.17 -15.10 -0.32
CA GLU A 664 2.18 -15.95 -1.52
C GLU A 664 3.43 -16.86 -1.64
N TYR A 665 4.37 -16.75 -0.71
CA TYR A 665 5.67 -17.44 -0.76
C TYR A 665 5.94 -18.30 0.48
N PHE A 666 5.49 -17.86 1.65
CA PHE A 666 5.78 -18.49 2.95
C PHE A 666 4.53 -19.02 3.64
N ALA A 667 4.74 -19.94 4.58
CA ALA A 667 3.67 -20.59 5.32
C ALA A 667 2.87 -19.58 6.15
N CYS A 668 1.57 -19.80 6.26
CA CYS A 668 0.65 -18.99 7.07
C CYS A 668 0.06 -19.84 8.20
N LEU A 669 -0.26 -19.20 9.32
CA LEU A 669 -0.98 -19.80 10.45
C LEU A 669 -2.44 -20.10 10.10
#